data_AF-A0A8H4VWU3-F1
#
_entry.id   AF-A0A8H4VWU3-F1
#
_cell.length_a   1.000
_cell.length_b   1.000
_cell.length_c   1.000
_cell.angle_alpha   90.00
_cell.angle_beta   90.00
_cell.angle_gamma   90.00
#
_symmetry.space_group_name_H-M   'P 1'
#
loop_
_entity.id
_entity.type
_entity.pdbx_description
1 polymer ?
#
loop_
_entity_poly.entity_id
_entity_poly.type
_entity_poly.pdbx_seq_one_letter_code
_entity_poly.pdbx_strand_id
1 'polypeptide(L)'
;MEHDDFANVSWQSDPAGGGAPIPAASPGADHEGTAPGNTNGRRHAGGQPGQNADPLDLAGVGDGILECTVTSPLKENDGSKDAYVSYLVTTNTTFPSFQKPTTSVRRRFTDFVFLYKTLCKEYPASAVPPLPDKHKMEYVRGDRFGPDFTSRRANSLHRFLSRLALHPTLRRSALLIIFLESTDWNATMKTRPQRGSSASEQGAAGVFDNFTDTFINAFTKVHKPDKRFIEVREKSDKLDEDLGHVEKIVARVARREGDLETDYKDLAEQFQRLITLEPGVEPSVRAFAASVEDTSAGMKSLKEHTDQDYLGSLRDMQAYSTALKNLLKAREQKQLDFEQLTEYLTKSTSDRDILASPGGSLTGTAGFIRSKIEDVRGVDHEQSRRERLRKLEIRIEDLTREVEEAKKTTEAFDEEVVREVAEFERIKRLEFKTQFGSLADAHVEFYEKTIGIWEQYIKEMENLGAPIALIEFYNLISCLHSSKAETGQNLRDFNQPPVLAGLHNYQQLHRIENAAKLFSSALKRTLRSGVSGIGIAAAASLQQKPSIKQNNSISGATSLLGRSTERRMHSKVVIIGSGPAAHTAAVYLARAELKPVLYEGFLANGIAAGGQLTTTTDVENYPGFPDGIGGAELMDAMRKQSERFGTEIITETVAKVDLSKRPFKYWNEYAEDKDPNTADAIIIATGASARRLGLTGEETYWQNGISACAVCDGAVPIFRNKPLIVIGGGDSAAEEAMFLTKYGSHVTVLVRRDVLRASKTMAKRLLANKKVTVKFNTVGTEIKGNDKGLMSHMVIKNVKTGEEETMEANGLFYAVGHDPATALVKGQIDTDEEGYIVTKPGTSYTNIEGVFAAGDVQDKRYRQAITSAAALEAEKFLAELEDGENELDKEEENAEKGSNVVVPEYRSNPLL
;
A
#
# COMPACT_ATOMS: atom_id res chain seq x y z
N MET A 1 -8.98 31.86 23.99
CA MET A 1 -9.83 31.82 25.20
C MET A 1 -10.67 30.57 25.06
N GLU A 2 -10.52 29.52 25.86
CA GLU A 2 -9.90 29.36 27.18
C GLU A 2 -9.07 28.06 27.21
N HIS A 3 -8.05 28.06 28.05
CA HIS A 3 -7.28 26.89 28.47
C HIS A 3 -8.17 25.97 29.30
N ASP A 4 -7.97 24.65 29.19
CA ASP A 4 -8.19 23.76 30.34
C ASP A 4 -7.25 22.55 30.28
N ASP A 5 -6.80 22.18 31.48
CA ASP A 5 -5.56 21.51 31.80
C ASP A 5 -5.61 19.98 31.68
N PHE A 6 -4.54 19.41 31.11
CA PHE A 6 -4.17 18.00 31.30
C PHE A 6 -3.40 17.86 32.63
N ALA A 7 -4.09 17.80 33.76
CA ALA A 7 -3.45 17.49 35.05
C ALA A 7 -4.43 16.87 36.07
N ASN A 8 -4.50 15.53 36.09
CA ASN A 8 -4.58 14.65 37.28
C ASN A 8 -5.23 13.31 36.92
N VAL A 9 -4.41 12.30 36.66
CA VAL A 9 -4.75 10.91 36.97
C VAL A 9 -3.61 10.38 37.82
N SER A 10 -3.85 10.21 39.12
CA SER A 10 -2.89 9.63 40.05
C SER A 10 -2.77 8.13 39.77
N TRP A 11 -1.59 7.69 39.33
CA TRP A 11 -1.26 6.29 39.13
C TRP A 11 -0.66 5.73 40.43
N GLN A 12 -1.47 5.12 41.28
CA GLN A 12 -0.97 4.30 42.39
C GLN A 12 -0.77 2.87 41.91
N SER A 13 0.50 2.45 41.92
CA SER A 13 0.95 1.07 41.75
C SER A 13 0.91 0.35 43.09
N ASP A 14 0.09 -0.69 43.23
CA ASP A 14 0.20 -1.63 44.35
C ASP A 14 0.92 -2.93 43.91
N PRO A 15 1.87 -3.46 44.71
CA PRO A 15 2.62 -4.66 44.41
C PRO A 15 1.90 -5.94 44.88
N ALA A 16 2.31 -7.08 44.31
CA ALA A 16 1.70 -8.39 44.46
C ALA A 16 1.87 -9.05 45.86
N GLY A 17 0.83 -9.79 46.29
CA GLY A 17 0.94 -11.10 46.95
C GLY A 17 0.58 -11.22 48.45
N GLY A 18 -0.41 -12.09 48.78
CA GLY A 18 -0.45 -12.82 50.07
C GLY A 18 -1.81 -13.03 50.78
N GLY A 19 -2.41 -14.21 50.64
CA GLY A 19 -2.99 -15.04 51.73
C GLY A 19 -4.20 -14.61 52.60
N ALA A 20 -5.38 -15.19 52.28
CA ALA A 20 -6.39 -15.83 53.17
C ALA A 20 -7.18 -14.98 54.24
N PRO A 21 -8.28 -15.49 54.88
CA PRO A 21 -9.66 -15.07 54.56
C PRO A 21 -10.60 -14.70 55.77
N ILE A 22 -11.87 -14.30 55.47
CA ILE A 22 -13.09 -14.25 56.34
C ILE A 22 -13.17 -13.03 57.33
N PRO A 23 -14.31 -12.48 57.84
CA PRO A 23 -15.75 -12.84 57.74
C PRO A 23 -16.78 -11.73 57.37
N ALA A 24 -18.00 -12.23 57.18
CA ALA A 24 -19.31 -11.56 57.14
C ALA A 24 -19.62 -10.59 58.29
N ALA A 25 -20.45 -9.59 57.98
CA ALA A 25 -21.34 -8.93 58.93
C ALA A 25 -22.60 -8.40 58.21
N SER A 26 -23.75 -9.01 58.49
CA SER A 26 -25.06 -8.33 58.46
C SER A 26 -25.26 -7.65 59.81
N PRO A 27 -25.98 -6.52 59.87
CA PRO A 27 -27.38 -6.55 60.33
C PRO A 27 -28.24 -5.59 59.47
N GLY A 28 -29.57 -5.61 59.39
CA GLY A 28 -30.68 -6.17 60.17
C GLY A 28 -31.90 -5.31 59.78
N ALA A 29 -33.07 -5.92 59.55
CA ALA A 29 -34.33 -5.65 60.27
C ALA A 29 -35.01 -4.29 59.90
N ASP A 30 -36.28 -4.14 59.53
CA ASP A 30 -37.50 -4.97 59.62
C ASP A 30 -38.64 -4.33 58.77
N HIS A 31 -39.74 -5.09 58.67
CA HIS A 31 -41.15 -4.68 58.52
C HIS A 31 -41.82 -4.59 57.13
N GLU A 32 -42.58 -5.67 56.89
CA GLU A 32 -44.01 -5.75 56.54
C GLU A 32 -44.55 -5.11 55.26
N GLY A 33 -45.20 -5.98 54.47
CA GLY A 33 -45.73 -5.68 53.17
C GLY A 33 -47.15 -5.10 53.16
N THR A 34 -47.50 -4.57 51.99
CA THR A 34 -48.86 -4.56 51.44
C THR A 34 -48.75 -4.13 49.97
N ALA A 35 -49.27 -4.96 49.06
CA ALA A 35 -49.60 -4.56 47.69
C ALA A 35 -51.03 -3.95 47.67
N PRO A 36 -51.56 -3.38 46.57
CA PRO A 36 -50.99 -3.14 45.24
C PRO A 36 -51.19 -1.70 44.71
N GLY A 37 -50.43 -1.28 43.69
CA GLY A 37 -50.62 0.03 43.06
C GLY A 37 -49.85 0.21 41.76
N ASN A 38 -50.58 0.35 40.66
CA ASN A 38 -50.12 0.57 39.30
C ASN A 38 -49.67 2.03 39.09
N THR A 39 -48.40 2.31 38.78
CA THR A 39 -47.97 3.54 38.09
C THR A 39 -46.66 3.35 37.30
N ASN A 40 -46.67 3.88 36.08
CA ASN A 40 -45.60 3.90 35.07
C ASN A 40 -44.28 4.50 35.56
N GLY A 41 -43.17 3.86 35.18
CA GLY A 41 -41.82 4.41 35.23
C GLY A 41 -40.92 3.71 34.21
N ARG A 42 -40.72 4.38 33.05
CA ARG A 42 -39.86 3.98 31.92
C ARG A 42 -38.55 3.34 32.38
N ARG A 43 -38.29 2.10 31.94
CA ARG A 43 -36.93 1.53 31.82
C ARG A 43 -36.62 1.31 30.34
N HIS A 44 -35.48 1.83 29.92
CA HIS A 44 -34.87 1.64 28.61
C HIS A 44 -34.78 0.16 28.26
N ALA A 45 -35.36 -0.22 27.12
CA ALA A 45 -35.16 -1.52 26.51
C ALA A 45 -33.86 -1.49 25.71
N GLY A 46 -32.82 -2.17 26.22
CA GLY A 46 -31.74 -2.67 25.37
C GLY A 46 -32.27 -3.81 24.52
N GLY A 47 -31.89 -3.84 23.24
CA GLY A 47 -32.40 -4.77 22.23
C GLY A 47 -32.41 -6.24 22.68
N GLN A 48 -33.57 -6.88 22.52
CA GLN A 48 -33.72 -8.32 22.67
C GLN A 48 -33.08 -9.04 21.46
N PRO A 49 -32.45 -10.21 21.67
CA PRO A 49 -32.08 -11.09 20.57
C PRO A 49 -33.34 -11.56 19.82
N GLY A 50 -33.23 -11.76 18.50
CA GLY A 50 -34.37 -12.10 17.64
C GLY A 50 -35.14 -13.33 18.11
N GLN A 51 -36.40 -13.47 17.67
CA GLN A 51 -37.40 -14.47 18.12
C GLN A 51 -36.98 -15.96 17.98
N ASN A 52 -35.77 -16.26 17.50
CA ASN A 52 -35.23 -17.61 17.31
C ASN A 52 -33.91 -17.86 18.07
N ALA A 53 -33.57 -17.04 19.07
CA ALA A 53 -32.40 -17.27 19.91
C ALA A 53 -32.59 -18.49 20.83
N ASP A 54 -31.62 -19.39 20.86
CA ASP A 54 -31.65 -20.63 21.64
C ASP A 54 -31.56 -20.28 23.14
N PRO A 55 -32.07 -21.07 24.11
CA PRO A 55 -31.98 -20.73 25.54
C PRO A 55 -30.54 -20.58 26.06
N LEU A 56 -29.53 -21.07 25.31
CA LEU A 56 -28.11 -20.78 25.58
C LEU A 56 -27.71 -19.32 25.31
N ASP A 57 -28.40 -18.61 24.41
CA ASP A 57 -28.17 -17.19 24.12
C ASP A 57 -28.61 -16.27 25.27
N LEU A 58 -29.41 -16.80 26.22
CA LEU A 58 -29.93 -16.08 27.40
C LEU A 58 -29.00 -16.13 28.62
N ALA A 59 -27.85 -16.80 28.52
CA ALA A 59 -26.87 -16.87 29.60
C ALA A 59 -26.06 -15.56 29.76
N GLY A 60 -26.71 -14.54 30.32
CA GLY A 60 -26.11 -13.56 31.25
C GLY A 60 -24.98 -12.62 30.79
N VAL A 61 -24.95 -11.45 31.40
CA VAL A 61 -23.80 -10.54 31.45
C VAL A 61 -22.77 -11.12 32.44
N GLY A 62 -22.13 -12.22 32.06
CA GLY A 62 -21.03 -12.81 32.83
C GLY A 62 -19.66 -12.38 32.29
N ASP A 63 -18.75 -11.99 33.18
CA ASP A 63 -17.34 -11.77 32.89
C ASP A 63 -16.62 -13.12 32.79
N GLY A 64 -16.50 -13.63 31.56
CA GLY A 64 -15.69 -14.80 31.22
C GLY A 64 -14.53 -14.43 30.31
N ILE A 65 -13.43 -15.17 30.42
CA ILE A 65 -12.28 -15.06 29.52
C ILE A 65 -12.45 -16.12 28.44
N LEU A 66 -12.25 -15.73 27.19
CA LEU A 66 -12.12 -16.62 26.04
C LEU A 66 -10.81 -16.26 25.34
N GLU A 67 -9.83 -17.14 25.43
CA GLU A 67 -8.52 -16.96 24.83
C GLU A 67 -8.29 -18.06 23.79
N CYS A 68 -7.94 -17.66 22.58
CA CYS A 68 -7.72 -18.58 21.47
C CYS A 68 -6.30 -18.39 20.92
N THR A 69 -5.53 -19.46 20.85
CA THR A 69 -4.20 -19.46 20.23
C THR A 69 -4.19 -20.34 19.00
N VAL A 70 -3.55 -19.87 17.92
CA VAL A 70 -3.40 -20.63 16.67
C VAL A 70 -1.92 -20.85 16.43
N THR A 71 -1.47 -22.10 16.48
CA THR A 71 -0.05 -22.46 16.42
C THR A 71 0.17 -23.72 15.60
N SER A 72 1.44 -24.14 15.49
CA SER A 72 1.83 -25.47 14.99
C SER A 72 1.23 -25.83 13.62
N PRO A 73 1.57 -25.07 12.57
CA PRO A 73 1.16 -25.42 11.21
C PRO A 73 1.71 -26.81 10.85
N LEU A 74 0.82 -27.71 10.41
CA LEU A 74 1.18 -29.05 9.98
C LEU A 74 0.67 -29.26 8.56
N LYS A 75 1.54 -29.75 7.69
CA LYS A 75 1.15 -30.20 6.35
C LYS A 75 0.55 -31.61 6.46
N GLU A 76 -0.72 -31.73 6.15
CA GLU A 76 -1.45 -33.01 6.11
C GLU A 76 -1.52 -33.53 4.66
N ASN A 77 -1.54 -34.86 4.52
CA ASN A 77 -1.57 -35.57 3.23
C ASN A 77 -0.40 -35.24 2.29
N ASP A 78 0.82 -35.18 2.82
CA ASP A 78 2.01 -34.87 2.04
C ASP A 78 2.22 -35.86 0.89
N GLY A 79 2.46 -35.35 -0.32
CA GLY A 79 2.62 -36.16 -1.54
C GLY A 79 1.33 -36.48 -2.31
N SER A 80 0.14 -36.09 -1.83
CA SER A 80 -1.13 -36.24 -2.58
C SER A 80 -1.59 -34.93 -3.22
N LYS A 81 -2.51 -35.01 -4.19
CA LYS A 81 -3.15 -33.82 -4.79
C LYS A 81 -4.01 -33.03 -3.79
N ASP A 82 -4.34 -33.63 -2.65
CA ASP A 82 -5.20 -33.08 -1.60
C ASP A 82 -4.41 -32.61 -0.36
N ALA A 83 -3.11 -32.31 -0.51
CA ALA A 83 -2.31 -31.78 0.57
C ALA A 83 -2.83 -30.41 1.05
N TYR A 84 -3.02 -30.26 2.36
CA TYR A 84 -3.44 -29.00 2.98
C TYR A 84 -2.69 -28.73 4.28
N VAL A 85 -2.70 -27.47 4.73
CA VAL A 85 -2.13 -27.08 6.02
C VAL A 85 -3.24 -26.98 7.05
N SER A 86 -3.06 -27.66 8.18
CA SER A 86 -3.90 -27.54 9.36
C SER A 86 -3.16 -26.79 10.47
N TYR A 87 -3.91 -26.12 11.32
CA TYR A 87 -3.43 -25.33 12.44
C TYR A 87 -4.00 -25.90 13.73
N LEU A 88 -3.19 -25.92 14.79
CA LEU A 88 -3.66 -26.25 16.12
C LEU A 88 -4.32 -25.02 16.73
N VAL A 89 -5.63 -25.10 16.97
CA VAL A 89 -6.40 -24.08 17.68
C VAL A 89 -6.57 -24.55 19.11
N THR A 90 -5.97 -23.83 20.06
CA THR A 90 -6.13 -24.10 21.49
C THR A 90 -6.97 -23.00 22.11
N THR A 91 -8.04 -23.41 22.77
CA THR A 91 -9.01 -22.51 23.40
C THR A 91 -8.93 -22.71 24.90
N ASN A 92 -8.74 -21.62 25.64
CA ASN A 92 -8.87 -21.56 27.09
C ASN A 92 -10.05 -20.66 27.44
N THR A 93 -10.96 -21.16 28.26
CA THR A 93 -12.17 -20.41 28.59
C THR A 93 -12.73 -20.68 29.97
N THR A 94 -13.33 -19.64 30.55
CA THR A 94 -14.12 -19.73 31.78
C THR A 94 -15.63 -19.65 31.52
N PHE A 95 -16.06 -19.60 30.24
CA PHE A 95 -17.48 -19.50 29.90
C PHE A 95 -18.21 -20.83 30.09
N PRO A 96 -19.40 -20.83 30.75
CA PRO A 96 -20.22 -22.04 30.91
C PRO A 96 -20.77 -22.62 29.61
N SER A 97 -20.75 -21.86 28.51
CA SER A 97 -21.19 -22.31 27.19
C SER A 97 -20.26 -23.35 26.57
N PHE A 98 -19.05 -23.50 27.09
CA PHE A 98 -18.08 -24.50 26.68
C PHE A 98 -18.15 -25.71 27.61
N GLN A 99 -18.05 -26.92 27.04
CA GLN A 99 -18.08 -28.17 27.80
C GLN A 99 -16.79 -28.39 28.60
N LYS A 100 -15.66 -27.86 28.10
CA LYS A 100 -14.34 -28.03 28.73
C LYS A 100 -13.62 -26.69 28.83
N PRO A 101 -12.88 -26.44 29.93
CA PRO A 101 -12.15 -25.19 30.13
C PRO A 101 -10.97 -25.02 29.16
N THR A 102 -10.37 -26.14 28.72
CA THR A 102 -9.32 -26.14 27.70
C THR A 102 -9.65 -27.18 26.63
N THR A 103 -9.64 -26.75 25.37
CA THR A 103 -9.84 -27.62 24.20
C THR A 103 -8.78 -27.34 23.15
N SER A 104 -8.37 -28.37 22.42
CA SER A 104 -7.46 -28.24 21.29
C SER A 104 -8.02 -28.99 20.10
N VAL A 105 -8.21 -28.27 18.99
CA VAL A 105 -8.76 -28.82 17.73
C VAL A 105 -7.86 -28.42 16.57
N ARG A 106 -7.76 -29.29 15.56
CA ARG A 106 -7.07 -28.94 14.31
C ARG A 106 -8.07 -28.40 13.29
N ARG A 107 -7.71 -27.31 12.62
CA ARG A 107 -8.54 -26.63 11.61
C ARG A 107 -7.70 -26.30 10.39
N ARG A 108 -8.23 -26.53 9.20
CA ARG A 108 -7.61 -26.09 7.94
C ARG A 108 -8.12 -24.70 7.56
N PHE A 109 -7.36 -23.99 6.74
CA PHE A 109 -7.72 -22.62 6.34
C PHE A 109 -9.14 -22.47 5.77
N THR A 110 -9.62 -23.44 4.99
CA THR A 110 -10.99 -23.41 4.44
C THR A 110 -12.09 -23.48 5.50
N ASP A 111 -11.79 -24.03 6.68
CA ASP A 111 -12.72 -24.09 7.80
C ASP A 111 -12.94 -22.69 8.40
N PHE A 112 -11.86 -21.92 8.53
CA PHE A 112 -11.94 -20.51 8.92
C PHE A 112 -12.73 -19.69 7.91
N VAL A 113 -12.52 -19.92 6.59
CA VAL A 113 -13.27 -19.23 5.54
C VAL A 113 -14.78 -19.48 5.65
N PHE A 114 -15.17 -20.72 5.96
CA PHE A 114 -16.59 -21.04 6.17
C PHE A 114 -17.15 -20.35 7.41
N LEU A 115 -16.41 -20.37 8.52
CA LEU A 115 -16.78 -19.65 9.75
C LEU A 115 -16.99 -18.16 9.46
N TYR A 116 -16.00 -17.50 8.85
CA TYR A 116 -16.05 -16.07 8.50
C TYR A 116 -17.26 -15.73 7.62
N LYS A 117 -17.46 -16.46 6.52
CA LYS A 117 -18.58 -16.19 5.60
C LYS A 117 -19.94 -16.38 6.26
N THR A 118 -20.05 -17.36 7.15
CA THR A 118 -21.30 -17.63 7.85
C THR A 118 -21.57 -16.56 8.90
N LEU A 119 -20.56 -16.11 9.63
CA LEU A 119 -20.69 -15.00 10.59
C LEU A 119 -21.09 -13.69 9.89
N CYS A 120 -20.50 -13.36 8.74
CA CYS A 120 -20.89 -12.17 7.96
C CYS A 120 -22.37 -12.20 7.54
N LYS A 121 -22.90 -13.40 7.28
CA LYS A 121 -24.29 -13.60 6.87
C LYS A 121 -25.27 -13.56 8.06
N GLU A 122 -24.89 -14.14 9.20
CA GLU A 122 -25.73 -14.20 10.39
C GLU A 122 -25.75 -12.86 11.16
N TYR A 123 -24.66 -12.08 11.07
CA TYR A 123 -24.49 -10.82 11.80
C TYR A 123 -24.16 -9.65 10.84
N PRO A 124 -25.10 -9.22 9.98
CA PRO A 124 -24.85 -8.18 8.97
C PRO A 124 -24.60 -6.78 9.54
N ALA A 125 -24.90 -6.55 10.82
CA ALA A 125 -24.69 -5.28 11.51
C ALA A 125 -23.36 -5.22 12.30
N SER A 126 -22.57 -6.30 12.29
CA SER A 126 -21.26 -6.36 12.96
C SER A 126 -20.12 -6.35 11.94
N ALA A 127 -19.03 -5.67 12.28
CA ALA A 127 -17.82 -5.65 11.50
C ALA A 127 -17.06 -6.96 11.79
N VAL A 128 -17.39 -8.03 11.05
CA VAL A 128 -16.70 -9.31 11.22
C VAL A 128 -15.22 -9.16 10.80
N PRO A 129 -14.25 -9.49 11.66
CA PRO A 129 -12.83 -9.39 11.34
C PRO A 129 -12.50 -10.20 10.07
N PRO A 130 -11.82 -9.60 9.07
CA PRO A 130 -11.50 -10.31 7.84
C PRO A 130 -10.40 -11.36 8.06
N LEU A 131 -10.38 -12.37 7.19
CA LEU A 131 -9.32 -13.36 7.11
C LEU A 131 -8.19 -12.89 6.18
N PRO A 132 -6.96 -13.39 6.38
CA PRO A 132 -5.88 -13.16 5.42
C PRO A 132 -6.20 -13.81 4.07
N ASP A 133 -5.57 -13.34 2.99
CA ASP A 133 -5.83 -13.84 1.64
C ASP A 133 -5.59 -15.36 1.51
N LYS A 134 -6.47 -16.01 0.74
CA LYS A 134 -6.51 -17.47 0.55
C LYS A 134 -5.33 -18.00 -0.26
N HIS A 135 -4.91 -17.31 -1.31
CA HIS A 135 -3.99 -17.83 -2.32
C HIS A 135 -2.66 -17.09 -2.37
N LYS A 136 -2.66 -15.80 -2.01
CA LYS A 136 -1.45 -14.98 -2.03
C LYS A 136 -1.56 -13.96 -0.91
N MET A 137 -0.89 -14.20 0.22
CA MET A 137 -0.50 -13.07 1.06
C MET A 137 0.42 -12.24 0.19
N GLU A 138 -0.04 -11.07 -0.26
CA GLU A 138 0.57 -10.26 -1.35
C GLU A 138 2.06 -9.96 -1.12
N TYR A 139 2.51 -10.12 0.11
CA TYR A 139 3.84 -9.82 0.64
C TYR A 139 4.70 -11.04 1.00
N VAL A 140 4.21 -12.27 0.87
CA VAL A 140 4.99 -13.48 1.19
C VAL A 140 5.58 -14.06 -0.10
N ARG A 141 6.92 -14.06 -0.21
CA ARG A 141 7.64 -14.71 -1.32
C ARG A 141 7.94 -16.16 -0.93
N GLY A 142 7.38 -17.14 -1.64
CA GLY A 142 7.73 -18.56 -1.44
C GLY A 142 6.61 -19.55 -1.69
N ASP A 143 6.87 -20.82 -1.36
CA ASP A 143 5.88 -21.90 -1.43
C ASP A 143 4.76 -21.70 -0.40
N ARG A 144 3.52 -21.97 -0.79
CA ARG A 144 2.32 -21.93 0.08
C ARG A 144 2.38 -22.95 1.23
N PHE A 145 3.30 -23.91 1.17
CA PHE A 145 3.59 -24.86 2.24
C PHE A 145 4.89 -24.53 3.00
N GLY A 146 5.57 -23.43 2.64
CA GLY A 146 6.79 -22.99 3.29
C GLY A 146 6.55 -22.56 4.74
N PRO A 147 7.56 -22.68 5.61
CA PRO A 147 7.46 -22.31 7.02
C PRO A 147 7.10 -20.82 7.20
N ASP A 148 7.68 -19.92 6.40
CA ASP A 148 7.39 -18.48 6.46
C ASP A 148 5.91 -18.18 6.16
N PHE A 149 5.37 -18.75 5.07
CA PHE A 149 3.96 -18.56 4.72
C PHE A 149 3.00 -19.16 5.76
N THR A 150 3.29 -20.38 6.22
CA THR A 150 2.42 -21.08 7.16
C THR A 150 2.43 -20.45 8.55
N SER A 151 3.57 -19.95 9.02
CA SER A 151 3.69 -19.20 10.28
C SER A 151 3.00 -17.85 10.23
N ARG A 152 3.23 -17.03 9.18
CA ARG A 152 2.53 -15.73 9.03
C ARG A 152 1.02 -15.91 8.99
N ARG A 153 0.54 -16.93 8.27
CA ARG A 153 -0.89 -17.27 8.26
C ARG A 153 -1.39 -17.70 9.63
N ALA A 154 -0.62 -18.46 10.41
CA ALA A 154 -1.01 -18.81 11.77
C ALA A 154 -1.18 -17.55 12.64
N ASN A 155 -0.27 -16.58 12.54
CA ASN A 155 -0.35 -15.30 13.26
C ASN A 155 -1.62 -14.50 12.88
N SER A 156 -1.93 -14.39 11.59
CA SER A 156 -3.16 -13.72 11.13
C SER A 156 -4.43 -14.46 11.57
N LEU A 157 -4.44 -15.80 11.53
CA LEU A 157 -5.56 -16.62 12.03
C LEU A 157 -5.73 -16.50 13.55
N HIS A 158 -4.62 -16.38 14.29
CA HIS A 158 -4.65 -16.09 15.72
C HIS A 158 -5.30 -14.74 15.99
N ARG A 159 -4.86 -13.67 15.31
CA ARG A 159 -5.48 -12.34 15.43
C ARG A 159 -6.98 -12.36 15.09
N PHE A 160 -7.36 -13.06 14.03
CA PHE A 160 -8.77 -13.26 13.68
C PHE A 160 -9.59 -13.86 14.83
N LEU A 161 -9.15 -14.98 15.42
CA LEU A 161 -9.86 -15.60 16.53
C LEU A 161 -9.83 -14.75 17.80
N SER A 162 -8.71 -14.09 18.10
CA SER A 162 -8.59 -13.17 19.24
C SER A 162 -9.59 -12.01 19.15
N ARG A 163 -9.77 -11.43 17.95
CA ARG A 163 -10.78 -10.40 17.70
C ARG A 163 -12.21 -10.93 17.89
N LEU A 164 -12.51 -12.13 17.37
CA LEU A 164 -13.81 -12.77 17.59
C LEU A 164 -14.09 -13.04 19.07
N ALA A 165 -13.08 -13.47 19.82
CA ALA A 165 -13.21 -13.76 21.25
C ALA A 165 -13.42 -12.50 22.10
N LEU A 166 -12.80 -11.38 21.71
CA LEU A 166 -13.00 -10.08 22.35
C LEU A 166 -14.38 -9.49 22.05
N HIS A 167 -14.95 -9.77 20.88
CA HIS A 167 -16.21 -9.17 20.43
C HIS A 167 -17.43 -9.72 21.20
N PRO A 168 -18.25 -8.87 21.85
CA PRO A 168 -19.31 -9.29 22.78
C PRO A 168 -20.44 -10.12 22.15
N THR A 169 -20.79 -9.84 20.89
CA THR A 169 -21.81 -10.59 20.13
C THR A 169 -21.21 -11.85 19.46
N LEU A 170 -20.17 -11.68 18.64
CA LEU A 170 -19.57 -12.78 17.87
C LEU A 170 -18.99 -13.90 18.75
N ARG A 171 -18.43 -13.58 19.93
CA ARG A 171 -17.89 -14.59 20.86
C ARG A 171 -18.93 -15.61 21.35
N ARG A 172 -20.22 -15.25 21.30
CA ARG A 172 -21.35 -16.09 21.75
C ARG A 172 -21.98 -16.87 20.61
N SER A 173 -21.50 -16.69 19.37
CA SER A 173 -22.05 -17.41 18.22
C SER A 173 -21.93 -18.92 18.45
N ALA A 174 -23.05 -19.63 18.33
CA ALA A 174 -23.10 -21.09 18.40
C ALA A 174 -22.12 -21.73 17.39
N LEU A 175 -21.93 -21.10 16.22
CA LEU A 175 -21.00 -21.60 15.21
C LEU A 175 -19.55 -21.50 15.68
N LEU A 176 -19.17 -20.41 16.36
CA LEU A 176 -17.82 -20.24 16.89
C LEU A 176 -17.54 -21.24 18.01
N ILE A 177 -18.49 -21.47 18.92
CA ILE A 177 -18.34 -22.45 20.00
C ILE A 177 -18.13 -23.85 19.40
N ILE A 178 -18.96 -24.26 18.44
CA ILE A 178 -18.80 -25.54 17.73
C ILE A 178 -17.46 -25.60 16.99
N PHE A 179 -17.03 -24.50 16.38
CA PHE A 179 -15.74 -24.42 15.68
C PHE A 179 -14.55 -24.63 16.64
N LEU A 180 -14.65 -24.16 17.88
CA LEU A 180 -13.57 -24.27 18.88
C LEU A 180 -13.57 -25.61 19.64
N GLU A 181 -14.72 -26.27 19.81
CA GLU A 181 -14.81 -27.51 20.60
C GLU A 181 -14.92 -28.79 19.78
N SER A 182 -15.58 -28.76 18.61
CA SER A 182 -15.97 -29.99 17.91
C SER A 182 -14.77 -30.72 17.31
N THR A 183 -14.72 -32.04 17.44
CA THR A 183 -13.74 -32.86 16.69
C THR A 183 -14.21 -33.18 15.27
N ASP A 184 -15.53 -33.14 15.00
CA ASP A 184 -16.13 -33.44 13.69
C ASP A 184 -16.77 -32.18 13.07
N TRP A 185 -15.90 -31.25 12.67
CA TRP A 185 -16.31 -29.99 12.02
C TRP A 185 -16.95 -30.21 10.64
N ASN A 186 -16.53 -31.25 9.93
CA ASN A 186 -17.05 -31.56 8.59
C ASN A 186 -18.52 -31.96 8.62
N ALA A 187 -18.98 -32.64 9.67
CA ALA A 187 -20.41 -32.91 9.86
C ALA A 187 -21.21 -31.62 10.02
N THR A 188 -20.74 -30.67 10.86
CA THR A 188 -21.39 -29.36 11.06
C THR A 188 -21.51 -28.56 9.76
N MET A 189 -20.47 -28.57 8.91
CA MET A 189 -20.50 -27.92 7.60
C MET A 189 -21.56 -28.51 6.67
N LYS A 190 -21.81 -29.84 6.75
CA LYS A 190 -22.78 -30.54 5.90
C LYS A 190 -24.22 -30.43 6.42
N THR A 191 -24.41 -30.34 7.73
CA THR A 191 -25.73 -30.32 8.37
C THR A 191 -26.35 -28.93 8.42
N ARG A 192 -25.55 -27.86 8.41
CA ARG A 192 -26.07 -26.50 8.28
C ARG A 192 -26.52 -26.27 6.83
N PRO A 193 -27.83 -26.09 6.55
CA PRO A 193 -28.27 -25.74 5.20
C PRO A 193 -27.67 -24.39 4.80
N GLN A 194 -27.23 -24.26 3.54
CA GLN A 194 -27.12 -22.97 2.86
C GLN A 194 -28.53 -22.33 2.86
N ARG A 195 -28.94 -21.71 3.98
CA ARG A 195 -30.25 -21.11 4.12
C ARG A 195 -30.27 -19.84 3.26
N GLY A 196 -30.79 -19.97 2.05
CA GLY A 196 -30.75 -18.97 0.97
C GLY A 196 -30.99 -19.52 -0.43
N SER A 197 -31.39 -20.80 -0.55
CA SER A 197 -31.94 -21.36 -1.79
C SER A 197 -33.33 -21.94 -1.51
N SER A 198 -34.26 -21.10 -1.05
CA SER A 198 -35.68 -21.42 -1.12
C SER A 198 -36.17 -21.03 -2.51
N ALA A 199 -36.47 -22.06 -3.29
CA ALA A 199 -37.16 -21.96 -4.56
C ALA A 199 -38.56 -21.34 -4.38
N SER A 200 -38.67 -20.04 -4.64
CA SER A 200 -39.89 -19.38 -5.10
C SER A 200 -39.60 -18.10 -5.88
N GLU A 201 -38.51 -18.07 -6.64
CA GLU A 201 -38.27 -17.09 -7.71
C GLU A 201 -37.91 -17.86 -8.99
N GLN A 202 -38.92 -18.48 -9.58
CA GLN A 202 -38.95 -18.73 -11.02
C GLN A 202 -39.99 -17.80 -11.62
N GLY A 203 -39.60 -16.54 -11.69
CA GLY A 203 -40.16 -15.54 -12.60
C GLY A 203 -38.96 -14.78 -13.14
N ALA A 204 -38.72 -14.84 -14.44
CA ALA A 204 -37.63 -14.13 -15.08
C ALA A 204 -37.83 -12.61 -14.89
N ALA A 205 -37.17 -12.04 -13.88
CA ALA A 205 -36.83 -10.63 -13.75
C ALA A 205 -35.30 -10.57 -13.63
N GLY A 206 -34.69 -9.64 -14.35
CA GLY A 206 -33.38 -9.82 -14.94
C GLY A 206 -32.22 -9.63 -13.96
N VAL A 207 -31.13 -10.37 -14.23
CA VAL A 207 -29.76 -10.06 -13.76
C VAL A 207 -29.32 -8.64 -14.18
N PHE A 208 -30.06 -7.99 -15.09
CA PHE A 208 -29.90 -6.58 -15.42
C PHE A 208 -30.53 -5.60 -14.41
N ASP A 209 -31.57 -5.99 -13.65
CA ASP A 209 -32.30 -5.08 -12.75
C ASP A 209 -31.50 -4.78 -11.47
N ASN A 210 -30.79 -5.76 -10.90
CA ASN A 210 -29.87 -5.53 -9.78
C ASN A 210 -28.65 -4.66 -10.18
N PHE A 211 -28.20 -4.75 -11.43
CA PHE A 211 -27.12 -3.90 -11.93
C PHE A 211 -27.61 -2.48 -12.13
N THR A 212 -28.84 -2.28 -12.63
CA THR A 212 -29.43 -0.94 -12.78
C THR A 212 -29.80 -0.31 -11.46
N ASP A 213 -30.32 -1.04 -10.46
CA ASP A 213 -30.63 -0.46 -9.15
C ASP A 213 -29.35 -0.13 -8.36
N THR A 214 -28.31 -0.96 -8.47
CA THR A 214 -26.99 -0.62 -7.87
C THR A 214 -26.33 0.56 -8.60
N PHE A 215 -26.46 0.65 -9.93
CA PHE A 215 -25.93 1.79 -10.70
C PHE A 215 -26.75 3.07 -10.48
N ILE A 216 -28.06 3.00 -10.34
CA ILE A 216 -28.93 4.16 -10.10
C ILE A 216 -28.75 4.65 -8.65
N ASN A 217 -28.57 3.75 -7.69
CA ASN A 217 -28.33 4.10 -6.28
C ASN A 217 -26.90 4.60 -6.02
N ALA A 218 -25.94 4.25 -6.86
CA ALA A 218 -24.57 4.78 -6.79
C ALA A 218 -24.47 6.29 -7.06
N PHE A 219 -25.48 6.90 -7.71
CA PHE A 219 -25.51 8.34 -8.03
C PHE A 219 -26.38 9.18 -7.10
N THR A 220 -27.15 8.57 -6.19
CA THR A 220 -28.01 9.28 -5.23
C THR A 220 -27.31 9.39 -3.88
N LYS A 221 -26.96 10.62 -3.46
CA LYS A 221 -26.43 10.87 -2.11
C LYS A 221 -27.59 10.93 -1.11
N VAL A 222 -27.38 10.32 0.07
CA VAL A 222 -28.29 10.40 1.21
C VAL A 222 -28.64 11.86 1.48
N HIS A 223 -29.93 12.18 1.54
CA HIS A 223 -30.39 13.58 1.57
C HIS A 223 -30.02 14.28 2.88
N LYS A 224 -29.85 13.52 3.98
CA LYS A 224 -29.37 14.00 5.28
C LYS A 224 -28.38 13.01 5.91
N PRO A 225 -27.07 13.12 5.63
CA PRO A 225 -26.09 12.26 6.28
C PRO A 225 -25.96 12.61 7.77
N ASP A 226 -25.95 11.61 8.63
CA ASP A 226 -25.77 11.80 10.07
C ASP A 226 -24.29 12.09 10.38
N LYS A 227 -24.05 13.22 11.05
CA LYS A 227 -22.72 13.73 11.41
C LYS A 227 -21.88 12.71 12.18
N ARG A 228 -22.52 11.87 13.01
CA ARG A 228 -21.82 10.87 13.82
C ARG A 228 -21.07 9.87 12.95
N PHE A 229 -21.66 9.41 11.85
CA PHE A 229 -21.03 8.43 10.96
C PHE A 229 -20.03 9.06 9.99
N ILE A 230 -20.22 10.34 9.62
CA ILE A 230 -19.22 11.11 8.86
C ILE A 230 -17.91 11.19 9.66
N GLU A 231 -17.97 11.58 10.94
CA GLU A 231 -16.79 11.66 11.78
C GLU A 231 -16.09 10.30 11.96
N VAL A 232 -16.86 9.21 12.07
CA VAL A 232 -16.32 7.85 12.16
C VAL A 232 -15.64 7.44 10.85
N ARG A 233 -16.25 7.76 9.71
CA ARG A 233 -15.68 7.50 8.38
C ARG A 233 -14.37 8.25 8.18
N GLU A 234 -14.35 9.55 8.47
CA GLU A 234 -13.13 10.38 8.40
C GLU A 234 -12.02 9.85 9.32
N LYS A 235 -12.36 9.44 10.55
CA LYS A 235 -11.40 8.81 11.47
C LYS A 235 -10.87 7.47 10.95
N SER A 236 -11.72 6.67 10.32
CA SER A 236 -11.34 5.38 9.73
C SER A 236 -10.48 5.56 8.47
N ASP A 237 -10.76 6.57 7.65
CA ASP A 237 -9.95 6.95 6.49
C ASP A 237 -8.56 7.43 6.94
N LYS A 238 -8.50 8.32 7.92
CA LYS A 238 -7.23 8.76 8.51
C LYS A 238 -6.43 7.61 9.11
N LEU A 239 -7.09 6.69 9.83
CA LEU A 239 -6.43 5.50 10.39
C LEU A 239 -5.82 4.63 9.29
N ASP A 240 -6.50 4.46 8.17
CA ASP A 240 -6.03 3.68 7.02
C ASP A 240 -4.78 4.30 6.38
N GLU A 241 -4.78 5.63 6.19
CA GLU A 241 -3.62 6.41 5.73
C GLU A 241 -2.43 6.30 6.69
N ASP A 242 -2.68 6.52 7.99
CA ASP A 242 -1.65 6.45 9.02
C ASP A 242 -1.05 5.03 9.10
N LEU A 243 -1.88 3.99 9.03
CA LEU A 243 -1.40 2.60 9.02
C LEU A 243 -0.59 2.29 7.77
N GLY A 244 -1.01 2.77 6.60
CA GLY A 244 -0.25 2.61 5.36
C GLY A 244 1.12 3.30 5.41
N HIS A 245 1.21 4.47 6.05
CA HIS A 245 2.50 5.13 6.28
C HIS A 245 3.40 4.36 7.25
N VAL A 246 2.85 3.92 8.39
CA VAL A 246 3.59 3.15 9.39
C VAL A 246 4.06 1.83 8.79
N GLU A 247 3.21 1.11 8.06
CA GLU A 247 3.56 -0.14 7.37
C GLU A 247 4.76 0.06 6.44
N LYS A 248 4.76 1.10 5.59
CA LYS A 248 5.88 1.40 4.68
C LYS A 248 7.17 1.69 5.43
N ILE A 249 7.10 2.38 6.58
CA ILE A 249 8.27 2.64 7.43
C ILE A 249 8.78 1.34 8.04
N VAL A 250 7.90 0.56 8.65
CA VAL A 250 8.26 -0.72 9.31
C VAL A 250 8.82 -1.72 8.30
N ALA A 251 8.26 -1.79 7.08
CA ALA A 251 8.81 -2.60 6.00
C ALA A 251 10.21 -2.15 5.53
N ARG A 252 10.55 -0.87 5.67
CA ARG A 252 11.93 -0.40 5.45
C ARG A 252 12.84 -0.78 6.62
N VAL A 253 12.35 -0.68 7.85
CA VAL A 253 13.11 -1.10 9.05
C VAL A 253 13.42 -2.59 8.98
N ALA A 254 12.43 -3.45 8.73
CA ALA A 254 12.63 -4.90 8.61
C ALA A 254 13.61 -5.28 7.49
N ARG A 255 13.58 -4.58 6.36
CA ARG A 255 14.59 -4.76 5.30
C ARG A 255 15.99 -4.40 5.78
N ARG A 256 16.13 -3.26 6.46
CA ARG A 256 17.41 -2.81 6.99
C ARG A 256 17.96 -3.75 8.08
N GLU A 257 17.09 -4.28 8.94
CA GLU A 257 17.46 -5.32 9.92
C GLU A 257 17.95 -6.59 9.21
N GLY A 258 17.35 -6.96 8.07
CA GLY A 258 17.82 -8.06 7.22
C GLY A 258 19.16 -7.80 6.54
N ASP A 259 19.42 -6.57 6.08
CA ASP A 259 20.73 -6.19 5.55
C ASP A 259 21.79 -6.31 6.65
N LEU A 260 21.51 -5.78 7.84
CA LEU A 260 22.42 -5.85 9.00
C LEU A 260 22.68 -7.28 9.43
N GLU A 261 21.67 -8.14 9.48
CA GLU A 261 21.82 -9.57 9.74
C GLU A 261 22.86 -10.20 8.80
N THR A 262 22.73 -9.93 7.50
CA THR A 262 23.62 -10.45 6.46
C THR A 262 25.03 -9.88 6.61
N ASP A 263 25.16 -8.57 6.82
CA ASP A 263 26.45 -7.90 7.02
C ASP A 263 27.21 -8.45 8.24
N TYR A 264 26.53 -8.64 9.37
CA TYR A 264 27.13 -9.23 10.57
C TYR A 264 27.55 -10.68 10.33
N LYS A 265 26.75 -11.45 9.59
CA LYS A 265 27.09 -12.83 9.25
C LYS A 265 28.33 -12.90 8.35
N ASP A 266 28.35 -12.10 7.29
CA ASP A 266 29.48 -12.04 6.36
C ASP A 266 30.75 -11.58 7.08
N LEU A 267 30.64 -10.62 8.00
CA LEU A 267 31.74 -10.16 8.84
C LEU A 267 32.32 -11.31 9.67
N ALA A 268 31.46 -12.10 10.34
CA ALA A 268 31.90 -13.27 11.09
C ALA A 268 32.64 -14.28 10.19
N GLU A 269 32.10 -14.58 9.01
CA GLU A 269 32.73 -15.48 8.04
C GLU A 269 34.10 -14.98 7.56
N GLN A 270 34.26 -13.67 7.31
CA GLN A 270 35.57 -13.12 6.93
C GLN A 270 36.59 -13.22 8.07
N PHE A 271 36.19 -12.97 9.32
CA PHE A 271 37.09 -13.15 10.46
C PHE A 271 37.46 -14.62 10.66
N GLN A 272 36.54 -15.56 10.43
CA GLN A 272 36.86 -16.99 10.43
C GLN A 272 37.90 -17.36 9.37
N ARG A 273 37.83 -16.77 8.17
CA ARG A 273 38.85 -16.98 7.12
C ARG A 273 40.20 -16.38 7.52
N LEU A 274 40.20 -15.22 8.18
CA LEU A 274 41.42 -14.55 8.64
C LEU A 274 42.20 -15.37 9.67
N ILE A 275 41.53 -16.19 10.49
CA ILE A 275 42.17 -17.11 11.44
C ILE A 275 43.18 -18.02 10.73
N THR A 276 42.87 -18.47 9.51
CA THR A 276 43.77 -19.37 8.74
C THR A 276 45.07 -18.70 8.29
N LEU A 277 45.12 -17.37 8.29
CA LEU A 277 46.26 -16.57 7.82
C LEU A 277 47.18 -16.13 8.97
N GLU A 278 46.65 -15.99 10.19
CA GLU A 278 47.36 -15.42 11.35
C GLU A 278 47.16 -16.27 12.62
N PRO A 279 47.91 -17.38 12.80
CA PRO A 279 47.72 -18.30 13.93
C PRO A 279 48.06 -17.70 15.30
N GLY A 280 48.77 -16.56 15.36
CA GLY A 280 49.16 -15.90 16.62
C GLY A 280 48.02 -15.21 17.36
N VAL A 281 46.89 -14.93 16.69
CA VAL A 281 45.72 -14.22 17.27
C VAL A 281 44.43 -15.06 17.19
N GLU A 282 44.57 -16.34 16.84
CA GLU A 282 43.46 -17.26 16.57
C GLU A 282 42.40 -17.31 17.68
N PRO A 283 42.73 -17.44 18.99
CA PRO A 283 41.73 -17.52 20.04
C PRO A 283 40.87 -16.25 20.15
N SER A 284 41.48 -15.07 20.05
CA SER A 284 40.80 -13.78 20.15
C SER A 284 39.91 -13.49 18.94
N VAL A 285 40.43 -13.76 17.74
CA VAL A 285 39.67 -13.57 16.50
C VAL A 285 38.51 -14.56 16.39
N ARG A 286 38.69 -15.80 16.87
CA ARG A 286 37.63 -16.80 16.93
C ARG A 286 36.50 -16.39 17.87
N ALA A 287 36.83 -15.95 19.09
CA ALA A 287 35.84 -15.47 20.05
C ALA A 287 35.07 -14.26 19.49
N PHE A 288 35.77 -13.31 18.86
CA PHE A 288 35.14 -12.15 18.21
C PHE A 288 34.19 -12.57 17.09
N ALA A 289 34.64 -13.46 16.19
CA ALA A 289 33.80 -13.96 15.10
C ALA A 289 32.55 -14.67 15.62
N ALA A 290 32.66 -15.47 16.68
CA ALA A 290 31.53 -16.12 17.32
C ALA A 290 30.54 -15.11 17.92
N SER A 291 31.02 -14.09 18.66
CA SER A 291 30.15 -13.04 19.21
C SER A 291 29.43 -12.23 18.13
N VAL A 292 30.08 -11.99 17.00
CA VAL A 292 29.50 -11.34 15.82
C VAL A 292 28.43 -12.23 15.16
N GLU A 293 28.68 -13.54 15.06
CA GLU A 293 27.71 -14.52 14.55
C GLU A 293 26.48 -14.64 15.46
N ASP A 294 26.67 -14.68 16.78
CA ASP A 294 25.57 -14.68 17.75
C ASP A 294 24.74 -13.38 17.69
N THR A 295 25.41 -12.24 17.48
CA THR A 295 24.72 -10.94 17.27
C THR A 295 23.89 -10.96 15.98
N SER A 296 24.40 -11.57 14.91
CA SER A 296 23.64 -11.78 13.65
C SER A 296 22.40 -12.66 13.89
N ALA A 297 22.52 -13.74 14.66
CA ALA A 297 21.38 -14.60 15.01
C ALA A 297 20.32 -13.87 15.86
N GLY A 298 20.76 -12.98 16.75
CA GLY A 298 19.86 -12.07 17.48
C GLY A 298 19.12 -11.11 16.56
N MET A 299 19.84 -10.50 15.60
CA MET A 299 19.25 -9.59 14.61
C MET A 299 18.22 -10.31 13.73
N LYS A 300 18.49 -11.56 13.36
CA LYS A 300 17.54 -12.41 12.63
C LYS A 300 16.24 -12.61 13.40
N SER A 301 16.32 -12.93 14.69
CA SER A 301 15.12 -13.09 15.54
C SER A 301 14.30 -11.81 15.63
N LEU A 302 14.97 -10.66 15.78
CA LEU A 302 14.31 -9.36 15.84
C LEU A 302 13.60 -9.03 14.51
N LYS A 303 14.31 -9.18 13.38
CA LYS A 303 13.75 -9.04 12.03
C LYS A 303 12.54 -9.94 11.81
N GLU A 304 12.62 -11.21 12.21
CA GLU A 304 11.51 -12.16 12.09
C GLU A 304 10.28 -11.68 12.88
N HIS A 305 10.47 -11.14 14.09
CA HIS A 305 9.36 -10.55 14.87
C HIS A 305 8.77 -9.31 14.19
N THR A 306 9.62 -8.37 13.76
CA THR A 306 9.21 -7.13 13.07
C THR A 306 8.43 -7.44 11.77
N ASP A 307 8.93 -8.37 10.95
CA ASP A 307 8.38 -8.69 9.63
C ASP A 307 7.19 -9.67 9.69
N GLN A 308 7.28 -10.75 10.46
CA GLN A 308 6.25 -11.79 10.45
C GLN A 308 5.07 -11.48 11.38
N ASP A 309 5.31 -10.80 12.50
CA ASP A 309 4.25 -10.52 13.48
C ASP A 309 3.74 -9.08 13.38
N TYR A 310 4.60 -8.09 13.63
CA TYR A 310 4.19 -6.69 13.73
C TYR A 310 3.75 -6.10 12.38
N LEU A 311 4.54 -6.27 11.32
CA LEU A 311 4.14 -5.81 9.98
C LEU A 311 2.84 -6.49 9.50
N GLY A 312 2.68 -7.78 9.82
CA GLY A 312 1.46 -8.52 9.54
C GLY A 312 0.24 -7.97 10.31
N SER A 313 0.41 -7.59 11.58
CA SER A 313 -0.69 -7.06 12.40
C SER A 313 -1.19 -5.70 11.93
N LEU A 314 -0.30 -4.83 11.44
CA LEU A 314 -0.68 -3.55 10.83
C LEU A 314 -1.61 -3.76 9.61
N ARG A 315 -1.24 -4.68 8.71
CA ARG A 315 -2.06 -5.03 7.53
C ARG A 315 -3.39 -5.67 7.93
N ASP A 316 -3.36 -6.59 8.89
CA ASP A 316 -4.59 -7.23 9.40
C ASP A 316 -5.53 -6.20 10.06
N MET A 317 -4.99 -5.15 10.70
CA MET A 317 -5.77 -4.04 11.27
C MET A 317 -6.34 -3.13 10.17
N GLN A 318 -5.57 -2.88 9.11
CA GLN A 318 -6.03 -2.12 7.95
C GLN A 318 -7.22 -2.82 7.26
N ALA A 319 -7.13 -4.14 7.09
CA ALA A 319 -8.25 -4.94 6.60
C ALA A 319 -9.48 -4.84 7.53
N TYR A 320 -9.28 -4.83 8.85
CA TYR A 320 -10.37 -4.67 9.81
C TYR A 320 -11.02 -3.28 9.75
N SER A 321 -10.21 -2.22 9.57
CA SER A 321 -10.71 -0.87 9.28
C SER A 321 -11.57 -0.86 8.01
N THR A 322 -11.16 -1.57 6.96
CA THR A 322 -11.94 -1.71 5.72
C THR A 322 -13.28 -2.43 5.96
N ALA A 323 -13.32 -3.44 6.84
CA ALA A 323 -14.57 -4.10 7.21
C ALA A 323 -15.54 -3.12 7.91
N LEU A 324 -15.04 -2.22 8.76
CA LEU A 324 -15.85 -1.15 9.36
C LEU A 324 -16.37 -0.17 8.29
N LYS A 325 -15.54 0.23 7.32
CA LYS A 325 -15.98 1.08 6.19
C LYS A 325 -17.08 0.41 5.38
N ASN A 326 -17.00 -0.90 5.15
CA ASN A 326 -18.04 -1.66 4.46
C ASN A 326 -19.35 -1.73 5.26
N LEU A 327 -19.28 -1.81 6.59
CA LEU A 327 -20.46 -1.73 7.45
C LEU A 327 -21.13 -0.35 7.35
N LEU A 328 -20.34 0.74 7.35
CA LEU A 328 -20.86 2.10 7.15
C LEU A 328 -21.52 2.26 5.77
N LYS A 329 -20.94 1.66 4.72
CA LYS A 329 -21.56 1.63 3.38
C LYS A 329 -22.87 0.84 3.37
N ALA A 330 -22.92 -0.31 4.02
CA ALA A 330 -24.15 -1.09 4.14
C ALA A 330 -25.26 -0.31 4.89
N ARG A 331 -24.86 0.50 5.89
CA ARG A 331 -25.75 1.43 6.59
C ARG A 331 -26.26 2.54 5.68
N GLU A 332 -25.36 3.19 4.91
CA GLU A 332 -25.73 4.19 3.91
C GLU A 332 -26.70 3.63 2.87
N GLN A 333 -26.50 2.37 2.42
CA GLN A 333 -27.41 1.71 1.48
C GLN A 333 -28.83 1.55 2.05
N LYS A 334 -28.97 1.04 3.28
CA LYS A 334 -30.29 0.90 3.92
C LYS A 334 -31.02 2.23 4.11
N GLN A 335 -30.26 3.29 4.37
CA GLN A 335 -30.80 4.65 4.46
C GLN A 335 -31.32 5.13 3.09
N LEU A 336 -30.58 4.86 2.01
CA LEU A 336 -31.02 5.18 0.64
C LEU A 336 -32.29 4.42 0.27
N ASP A 337 -32.35 3.12 0.57
CA ASP A 337 -33.53 2.30 0.27
C ASP A 337 -34.79 2.85 0.98
N PHE A 338 -34.65 3.29 2.24
CA PHE A 338 -35.72 3.95 2.99
C PHE A 338 -36.14 5.30 2.36
N GLU A 339 -35.18 6.14 1.96
CA GLU A 339 -35.45 7.43 1.32
C GLU A 339 -36.18 7.26 -0.02
N GLN A 340 -35.78 6.25 -0.81
CA GLN A 340 -36.42 5.92 -2.09
C GLN A 340 -37.85 5.44 -1.91
N LEU A 341 -38.09 4.50 -0.98
CA LEU A 341 -39.45 4.04 -0.67
C LEU A 341 -40.35 5.21 -0.23
N THR A 342 -39.80 6.14 0.56
CA THR A 342 -40.51 7.36 0.98
C THR A 342 -40.84 8.28 -0.20
N GLU A 343 -39.92 8.43 -1.16
CA GLU A 343 -40.15 9.19 -2.39
C GLU A 343 -41.21 8.53 -3.28
N TYR A 344 -41.16 7.21 -3.45
CA TYR A 344 -42.17 6.44 -4.18
C TYR A 344 -43.57 6.56 -3.57
N LEU A 345 -43.66 6.52 -2.23
CA LEU A 345 -44.90 6.76 -1.50
C LEU A 345 -45.42 8.19 -1.73
N THR A 346 -44.55 9.18 -1.66
CA THR A 346 -44.89 10.60 -1.87
C THR A 346 -45.40 10.83 -3.29
N LYS A 347 -44.73 10.26 -4.30
CA LYS A 347 -45.13 10.32 -5.69
C LYS A 347 -46.49 9.64 -5.92
N SER A 348 -46.68 8.44 -5.39
CA SER A 348 -47.94 7.70 -5.52
C SER A 348 -49.11 8.44 -4.85
N THR A 349 -48.85 9.10 -3.71
CA THR A 349 -49.81 9.95 -3.00
C THR A 349 -50.16 11.19 -3.83
N SER A 350 -49.17 11.85 -4.43
CA SER A 350 -49.38 12.99 -5.32
C SER A 350 -50.19 12.60 -6.56
N ASP A 351 -49.89 11.46 -7.19
CA ASP A 351 -50.62 10.94 -8.34
C ASP A 351 -52.10 10.64 -7.99
N ARG A 352 -52.35 10.08 -6.79
CA ARG A 352 -53.71 9.90 -6.26
C ARG A 352 -54.41 11.24 -6.11
N ASP A 353 -53.77 12.25 -5.52
CA ASP A 353 -54.37 13.56 -5.27
C ASP A 353 -54.69 14.31 -6.58
N ILE A 354 -53.81 14.22 -7.58
CA ILE A 354 -54.04 14.72 -8.94
C ILE A 354 -55.27 14.04 -9.55
N LEU A 355 -55.35 12.70 -9.45
CA LEU A 355 -56.47 11.93 -9.97
C LEU A 355 -57.76 12.09 -9.16
N ALA A 356 -57.70 12.50 -7.90
CA ALA A 356 -58.86 12.76 -7.05
C ALA A 356 -59.43 14.18 -7.27
N SER A 357 -58.62 15.14 -7.72
CA SER A 357 -59.04 16.52 -7.96
C SER A 357 -60.09 16.65 -9.08
N PRO A 358 -61.19 17.41 -8.89
CA PRO A 358 -62.20 17.63 -9.92
C PRO A 358 -61.67 18.62 -10.97
N GLY A 359 -61.01 18.09 -12.00
CA GLY A 359 -60.40 18.88 -13.09
C GLY A 359 -58.99 18.43 -13.50
N GLY A 360 -58.41 17.43 -12.84
CA GLY A 360 -57.07 16.91 -13.14
C GLY A 360 -56.96 16.19 -14.48
N SER A 361 -56.89 16.94 -15.58
CA SER A 361 -56.33 16.44 -16.83
C SER A 361 -54.81 16.29 -16.66
N LEU A 362 -54.26 15.12 -17.00
CA LEU A 362 -52.81 14.90 -17.02
C LEU A 362 -52.16 15.96 -17.91
N THR A 363 -51.48 16.93 -17.29
CA THR A 363 -50.71 17.97 -17.98
C THR A 363 -49.46 17.35 -18.59
N GLY A 364 -49.59 16.79 -19.79
CA GLY A 364 -48.51 16.23 -20.59
C GLY A 364 -49.03 15.71 -21.93
N THR A 365 -48.27 15.92 -23.00
CA THR A 365 -48.63 15.50 -24.37
C THR A 365 -48.95 14.00 -24.48
N ALA A 366 -48.37 13.17 -23.62
CA ALA A 366 -48.69 11.74 -23.52
C ALA A 366 -50.09 11.43 -22.95
N GLY A 367 -50.62 12.27 -22.04
CA GLY A 367 -51.94 12.11 -21.46
C GLY A 367 -53.08 12.41 -22.44
N PHE A 368 -52.87 13.43 -23.29
CA PHE A 368 -53.85 13.86 -24.29
C PHE A 368 -53.98 12.91 -25.49
N ILE A 369 -52.87 12.28 -25.90
CA ILE A 369 -52.86 11.28 -26.97
C ILE A 369 -53.54 9.99 -26.48
N ARG A 370 -53.31 9.62 -25.23
CA ARG A 370 -53.89 8.41 -24.62
C ARG A 370 -55.38 8.55 -24.33
N SER A 371 -55.85 9.72 -23.87
CA SER A 371 -57.28 9.97 -23.67
C SER A 371 -58.05 9.86 -24.98
N LYS A 372 -57.51 10.39 -26.09
CA LYS A 372 -58.11 10.25 -27.43
C LYS A 372 -58.07 8.81 -27.97
N ILE A 373 -57.07 8.00 -27.61
CA ILE A 373 -57.01 6.58 -28.01
C ILE A 373 -58.01 5.72 -27.23
N GLU A 374 -58.30 6.10 -25.97
CA GLU A 374 -59.30 5.46 -25.11
C GLU A 374 -60.73 5.89 -25.49
N ASP A 375 -60.93 7.15 -25.93
CA ASP A 375 -62.19 7.65 -26.53
C ASP A 375 -62.62 6.84 -27.77
N VAL A 376 -61.65 6.44 -28.62
CA VAL A 376 -61.90 5.64 -29.82
C VAL A 376 -62.27 4.18 -29.48
N ARG A 377 -61.97 3.71 -28.26
CA ARG A 377 -62.28 2.35 -27.79
C ARG A 377 -63.58 2.24 -26.98
N GLY A 378 -64.32 3.33 -26.77
CA GLY A 378 -65.63 3.30 -26.10
C GLY A 378 -65.59 2.92 -24.61
N VAL A 379 -64.48 3.20 -23.92
CA VAL A 379 -64.31 2.87 -22.50
C VAL A 379 -64.86 4.01 -21.62
N ASP A 380 -65.66 3.68 -20.61
CA ASP A 380 -66.22 4.64 -19.64
C ASP A 380 -65.10 5.27 -18.78
N HIS A 381 -64.86 6.58 -18.98
CA HIS A 381 -63.79 7.34 -18.32
C HIS A 381 -63.95 7.45 -16.81
N GLU A 382 -65.18 7.49 -16.30
CA GLU A 382 -65.42 7.58 -14.87
C GLU A 382 -65.08 6.26 -14.17
N GLN A 383 -65.43 5.12 -14.78
CA GLN A 383 -65.09 3.81 -14.23
C GLN A 383 -63.58 3.54 -14.27
N SER A 384 -62.91 3.88 -15.37
CA SER A 384 -61.45 3.74 -15.50
C SER A 384 -60.69 4.60 -14.49
N ARG A 385 -61.16 5.82 -14.22
CA ARG A 385 -60.60 6.71 -13.20
C ARG A 385 -60.79 6.15 -11.78
N ARG A 386 -61.99 5.65 -11.45
CA ARG A 386 -62.26 5.03 -10.13
C ARG A 386 -61.42 3.78 -9.90
N GLU A 387 -61.24 2.95 -10.92
CA GLU A 387 -60.39 1.75 -10.84
C GLU A 387 -58.91 2.10 -10.65
N ARG A 388 -58.40 3.15 -11.31
CA ARG A 388 -57.03 3.65 -11.12
C ARG A 388 -56.82 4.23 -9.72
N LEU A 389 -57.79 4.99 -9.20
CA LEU A 389 -57.76 5.50 -7.83
C LEU A 389 -57.71 4.35 -6.83
N ARG A 390 -58.56 3.33 -6.98
CA ARG A 390 -58.56 2.15 -6.11
C ARG A 390 -57.22 1.40 -6.13
N LYS A 391 -56.61 1.23 -7.32
CA LYS A 391 -55.29 0.60 -7.45
C LYS A 391 -54.18 1.42 -6.79
N LEU A 392 -54.25 2.75 -6.88
CA LEU A 392 -53.30 3.64 -6.22
C LEU A 392 -53.48 3.64 -4.70
N GLU A 393 -54.72 3.59 -4.20
CA GLU A 393 -55.00 3.50 -2.76
C GLU A 393 -54.43 2.20 -2.15
N ILE A 394 -54.65 1.05 -2.79
CA ILE A 394 -54.06 -0.23 -2.35
C ILE A 394 -52.53 -0.15 -2.36
N ARG A 395 -51.94 0.40 -3.43
CA ARG A 395 -50.49 0.56 -3.52
C ARG A 395 -49.94 1.52 -2.46
N ILE A 396 -50.65 2.60 -2.13
CA ILE A 396 -50.25 3.53 -1.07
C ILE A 396 -50.28 2.82 0.29
N GLU A 397 -51.28 1.99 0.56
CA GLU A 397 -51.36 1.20 1.79
C GLU A 397 -50.17 0.22 1.90
N ASP A 398 -49.86 -0.52 0.83
CA ASP A 398 -48.69 -1.41 0.78
C ASP A 398 -47.37 -0.65 0.96
N LEU A 399 -47.17 0.45 0.21
CA LEU A 399 -45.97 1.29 0.32
C LEU A 399 -45.84 1.92 1.70
N THR A 400 -46.95 2.30 2.35
CA THR A 400 -46.92 2.87 3.71
C THR A 400 -46.40 1.83 4.70
N ARG A 401 -46.86 0.58 4.60
CA ARG A 401 -46.37 -0.52 5.42
C ARG A 401 -44.89 -0.81 5.15
N GLU A 402 -44.48 -0.85 3.89
CA GLU A 402 -43.07 -1.06 3.50
C GLU A 402 -42.16 0.06 4.03
N VAL A 403 -42.60 1.32 3.97
CA VAL A 403 -41.86 2.47 4.52
C VAL A 403 -41.74 2.38 6.04
N GLU A 404 -42.81 1.98 6.76
CA GLU A 404 -42.76 1.79 8.21
C GLU A 404 -41.80 0.66 8.63
N GLU A 405 -41.81 -0.46 7.89
CA GLU A 405 -40.89 -1.56 8.10
C GLU A 405 -39.44 -1.16 7.80
N ALA A 406 -39.19 -0.55 6.64
CA ALA A 406 -37.88 -0.04 6.25
C ALA A 406 -37.34 0.95 7.30
N LYS A 407 -38.17 1.89 7.76
CA LYS A 407 -37.81 2.84 8.83
C LYS A 407 -37.34 2.13 10.09
N LYS A 408 -38.13 1.16 10.59
CA LYS A 408 -37.81 0.40 11.80
C LYS A 408 -36.51 -0.38 11.64
N THR A 409 -36.28 -0.99 10.47
CA THR A 409 -35.04 -1.73 10.20
C THR A 409 -33.81 -0.82 10.14
N THR A 410 -33.93 0.37 9.55
CA THR A 410 -32.84 1.35 9.47
C THR A 410 -32.51 1.93 10.85
N GLU A 411 -33.52 2.30 11.66
CA GLU A 411 -33.30 2.80 13.02
C GLU A 411 -32.62 1.75 13.91
N ALA A 412 -33.05 0.48 13.84
CA ALA A 412 -32.42 -0.61 14.58
C ALA A 412 -30.97 -0.86 14.12
N PHE A 413 -30.73 -0.80 12.80
CA PHE A 413 -29.39 -0.97 12.23
C PHE A 413 -28.45 0.16 12.66
N ASP A 414 -28.93 1.40 12.72
CA ASP A 414 -28.14 2.54 13.19
C ASP A 414 -27.67 2.36 14.64
N GLU A 415 -28.56 1.93 15.54
CA GLU A 415 -28.20 1.66 16.94
C GLU A 415 -27.19 0.51 17.08
N GLU A 416 -27.26 -0.48 16.21
CA GLU A 416 -26.27 -1.57 16.15
C GLU A 416 -24.92 -1.09 15.65
N VAL A 417 -24.88 -0.33 14.55
CA VAL A 417 -23.62 0.20 13.98
C VAL A 417 -22.91 1.13 14.97
N VAL A 418 -23.64 1.97 15.72
CA VAL A 418 -23.01 2.82 16.76
C VAL A 418 -22.34 1.98 17.85
N ARG A 419 -22.99 0.90 18.28
CA ARG A 419 -22.39 -0.04 19.26
C ARG A 419 -21.17 -0.74 18.68
N GLU A 420 -21.24 -1.15 17.42
CA GLU A 420 -20.16 -1.82 16.71
C GLU A 420 -18.93 -0.92 16.56
N VAL A 421 -19.12 0.36 16.20
CA VAL A 421 -18.02 1.33 16.11
C VAL A 421 -17.30 1.50 17.44
N ALA A 422 -18.05 1.59 18.55
CA ALA A 422 -17.46 1.70 19.89
C ALA A 422 -16.65 0.44 20.25
N GLU A 423 -17.14 -0.73 19.86
CA GLU A 423 -16.48 -2.00 20.10
C GLU A 423 -15.22 -2.17 19.24
N PHE A 424 -15.27 -1.76 17.96
CA PHE A 424 -14.09 -1.68 17.09
C PHE A 424 -12.98 -0.84 17.73
N GLU A 425 -13.30 0.35 18.23
CA GLU A 425 -12.34 1.23 18.90
C GLU A 425 -11.72 0.58 20.14
N ARG A 426 -12.52 -0.16 20.92
CA ARG A 426 -12.07 -0.89 22.10
C ARG A 426 -11.11 -2.02 21.73
N ILE A 427 -11.47 -2.86 20.76
CA ILE A 427 -10.64 -3.97 20.27
C ILE A 427 -9.34 -3.43 19.68
N LYS A 428 -9.41 -2.41 18.83
CA LYS A 428 -8.26 -1.73 18.23
C LYS A 428 -7.25 -1.28 19.29
N ARG A 429 -7.72 -0.63 20.37
CA ARG A 429 -6.84 -0.17 21.46
C ARG A 429 -6.14 -1.33 22.16
N LEU A 430 -6.86 -2.40 22.47
CA LEU A 430 -6.27 -3.57 23.13
C LEU A 430 -5.24 -4.25 22.24
N GLU A 431 -5.57 -4.43 20.96
CA GLU A 431 -4.68 -5.06 20.00
C GLU A 431 -3.39 -4.26 19.82
N PHE A 432 -3.48 -2.94 19.62
CA PHE A 432 -2.27 -2.11 19.53
C PHE A 432 -1.44 -2.15 20.81
N LYS A 433 -2.06 -2.14 21.99
CA LYS A 433 -1.34 -2.25 23.26
C LYS A 433 -0.54 -3.55 23.32
N THR A 434 -1.14 -4.67 22.96
CA THR A 434 -0.46 -5.97 22.94
C THR A 434 0.65 -6.02 21.90
N GLN A 435 0.40 -5.50 20.69
CA GLN A 435 1.36 -5.52 19.58
C GLN A 435 2.57 -4.61 19.85
N PHE A 436 2.36 -3.39 20.34
CA PHE A 436 3.45 -2.50 20.73
C PHE A 436 4.24 -3.05 21.92
N GLY A 437 3.56 -3.67 22.88
CA GLY A 437 4.21 -4.36 24.00
C GLY A 437 5.13 -5.48 23.52
N SER A 438 4.60 -6.38 22.69
CA SER A 438 5.37 -7.49 22.11
C SER A 438 6.58 -7.01 21.30
N LEU A 439 6.41 -5.97 20.49
CA LEU A 439 7.53 -5.39 19.73
C LEU A 439 8.60 -4.80 20.66
N ALA A 440 8.19 -4.08 21.69
CA ALA A 440 9.11 -3.53 22.68
C ALA A 440 9.86 -4.64 23.43
N ASP A 441 9.16 -5.69 23.84
CA ASP A 441 9.75 -6.85 24.52
C ASP A 441 10.78 -7.55 23.63
N ALA A 442 10.49 -7.73 22.34
CA ALA A 442 11.43 -8.31 21.37
C ALA A 442 12.71 -7.47 21.21
N HIS A 443 12.58 -6.13 21.16
CA HIS A 443 13.74 -5.24 21.14
C HIS A 443 14.55 -5.32 22.45
N VAL A 444 13.87 -5.31 23.61
CA VAL A 444 14.52 -5.43 24.92
C VAL A 444 15.30 -6.75 25.00
N GLU A 445 14.68 -7.86 24.61
CA GLU A 445 15.30 -9.17 24.59
C GLU A 445 16.53 -9.21 23.67
N PHE A 446 16.44 -8.61 22.48
CA PHE A 446 17.57 -8.49 21.56
C PHE A 446 18.75 -7.73 22.18
N TYR A 447 18.50 -6.56 22.76
CA TYR A 447 19.56 -5.74 23.37
C TYR A 447 20.15 -6.41 24.61
N GLU A 448 19.32 -7.05 25.43
CA GLU A 448 19.78 -7.78 26.62
C GLU A 448 20.69 -8.95 26.25
N LYS A 449 20.29 -9.76 25.26
CA LYS A 449 21.12 -10.85 24.71
C LYS A 449 22.43 -10.32 24.12
N THR A 450 22.35 -9.25 23.34
CA THR A 450 23.53 -8.64 22.72
C THR A 450 24.52 -8.15 23.79
N ILE A 451 24.04 -7.46 24.83
CA ILE A 451 24.89 -7.05 25.96
C ILE A 451 25.56 -8.27 26.61
N GLY A 452 24.81 -9.33 26.89
CA GLY A 452 25.34 -10.55 27.48
C GLY A 452 26.45 -11.20 26.64
N ILE A 453 26.26 -11.27 25.31
CA ILE A 453 27.25 -11.79 24.36
C ILE A 453 28.56 -10.98 24.44
N TRP A 454 28.48 -9.65 24.40
CA TRP A 454 29.66 -8.80 24.40
C TRP A 454 30.33 -8.70 25.78
N GLU A 455 29.59 -8.78 26.87
CA GLU A 455 30.16 -8.91 28.22
C GLU A 455 30.95 -10.21 28.39
N GLN A 456 30.44 -11.32 27.84
CA GLN A 456 31.15 -12.60 27.84
C GLN A 456 32.43 -12.50 27.01
N TYR A 457 32.37 -11.91 25.81
CA TYR A 457 33.54 -11.66 24.97
C TYR A 457 34.62 -10.86 25.71
N ILE A 458 34.25 -9.79 26.41
CA ILE A 458 35.20 -8.99 27.19
C ILE A 458 35.89 -9.83 28.27
N LYS A 459 35.13 -10.62 29.03
CA LYS A 459 35.69 -11.52 30.05
C LYS A 459 36.66 -12.54 29.44
N GLU A 460 36.33 -13.09 28.26
CA GLU A 460 37.21 -14.00 27.54
C GLU A 460 38.51 -13.31 27.08
N MET A 461 38.43 -12.06 26.60
CA MET A 461 39.62 -11.30 26.20
C MET A 461 40.51 -10.91 27.38
N GLU A 462 39.91 -10.55 28.53
CA GLU A 462 40.64 -10.29 29.78
C GLU A 462 41.41 -11.53 30.25
N ASN A 463 40.78 -12.72 30.19
CA ASN A 463 41.41 -13.98 30.55
C ASN A 463 42.57 -14.38 29.60
N LEU A 464 42.52 -13.95 28.34
CA LEU A 464 43.56 -14.21 27.34
C LEU A 464 44.75 -13.24 27.45
N GLY A 465 44.73 -12.28 28.38
CA GLY A 465 45.83 -11.34 28.58
C GLY A 465 46.04 -10.36 27.43
N ALA A 466 45.00 -10.13 26.60
CA ALA A 466 45.06 -9.16 25.52
C ALA A 466 45.28 -7.76 26.10
N PRO A 467 46.29 -6.99 25.62
CA PRO A 467 46.63 -5.71 26.23
C PRO A 467 45.47 -4.72 26.13
N ILE A 468 45.42 -3.88 27.15
CA ILE A 468 44.50 -2.81 27.49
C ILE A 468 44.46 -1.73 26.37
N ALA A 469 44.02 -2.10 25.18
CA ALA A 469 43.56 -1.21 24.10
C ALA A 469 42.03 -1.27 23.95
N LEU A 470 41.36 -2.14 24.71
CA LEU A 470 39.91 -2.30 24.82
C LEU A 470 39.24 -1.23 25.69
N ILE A 471 39.98 -0.34 26.36
CA ILE A 471 39.41 0.76 27.18
C ILE A 471 38.59 1.75 26.33
N GLU A 472 38.94 1.96 25.05
CA GLU A 472 38.11 2.77 24.15
C GLU A 472 36.77 2.07 23.81
N PHE A 473 36.76 0.74 23.73
CA PHE A 473 35.55 -0.07 23.54
C PHE A 473 34.69 -0.12 24.82
N TYR A 474 35.34 -0.19 25.99
CA TYR A 474 34.71 -0.09 27.30
C TYR A 474 34.02 1.27 27.50
N ASN A 475 34.64 2.37 27.06
CA ASN A 475 34.01 3.70 27.07
C ASN A 475 32.82 3.79 26.09
N LEU A 476 32.86 3.08 24.96
CA LEU A 476 31.75 2.99 24.01
C LEU A 476 30.56 2.19 24.59
N ILE A 477 30.83 1.09 25.28
CA ILE A 477 29.82 0.24 25.96
C ILE A 477 29.28 0.93 27.23
N SER A 478 30.09 1.73 27.92
CA SER A 478 29.63 2.57 29.02
C SER A 478 28.72 3.71 28.53
N CYS A 479 28.91 4.17 27.27
CA CYS A 479 28.01 5.09 26.58
C CYS A 479 26.64 4.43 26.25
N LEU A 480 26.65 3.15 25.85
CA LEU A 480 25.44 2.33 25.70
C LEU A 480 24.73 2.07 27.05
N HIS A 481 25.48 1.90 28.14
CA HIS A 481 24.92 1.80 29.50
C HIS A 481 24.27 3.11 29.98
N SER A 482 24.86 4.26 29.67
CA SER A 482 24.25 5.58 29.96
C SER A 482 22.97 5.80 29.14
N SER A 483 22.92 5.30 27.90
CA SER A 483 21.72 5.30 27.07
C SER A 483 20.63 4.36 27.63
N LYS A 484 20.95 3.25 28.29
CA LYS A 484 19.97 2.39 28.99
C LYS A 484 19.24 3.14 30.12
N ALA A 485 19.93 4.06 30.80
CA ALA A 485 19.34 4.92 31.83
C ALA A 485 18.47 6.04 31.24
N GLU A 486 18.97 6.78 30.24
CA GLU A 486 18.22 7.88 29.61
C GLU A 486 17.04 7.41 28.75
N THR A 487 17.17 6.30 28.01
CA THR A 487 16.09 5.77 27.16
C THR A 487 15.02 5.07 28.02
N GLY A 488 15.44 4.40 29.11
CA GLY A 488 14.53 3.79 30.08
C GLY A 488 13.77 4.80 30.95
N GLN A 489 14.35 5.97 31.25
CA GLN A 489 13.66 7.09 31.91
C GLN A 489 12.75 7.87 30.94
N ASN A 490 13.22 8.18 29.72
CA ASN A 490 12.43 8.94 28.74
C ASN A 490 11.27 8.14 28.12
N LEU A 491 11.34 6.80 28.07
CA LEU A 491 10.20 5.95 27.70
C LEU A 491 9.18 5.76 28.84
N ARG A 492 9.58 6.06 30.09
CA ARG A 492 8.67 6.07 31.26
C ARG A 492 8.03 7.45 31.47
N ASP A 493 8.74 8.52 31.13
CA ASP A 493 8.22 9.90 31.14
C ASP A 493 7.65 10.26 29.75
N PHE A 494 6.41 9.84 29.48
CA PHE A 494 5.69 10.14 28.24
C PHE A 494 5.39 11.64 28.08
N ASN A 495 6.30 12.38 27.44
CA ASN A 495 6.00 13.71 26.89
C ASN A 495 6.70 14.05 25.56
N GLN A 496 7.26 13.05 24.84
CA GLN A 496 7.81 13.25 23.49
C GLN A 496 7.38 12.15 22.49
N PRO A 497 7.18 12.50 21.19
CA PRO A 497 6.78 11.54 20.17
C PRO A 497 7.92 10.56 19.81
N PRO A 498 7.61 9.26 19.63
CA PRO A 498 8.60 8.16 19.49
C PRO A 498 9.48 8.22 18.23
N VAL A 499 9.17 9.10 17.27
CA VAL A 499 9.95 9.32 16.05
C VAL A 499 11.31 9.97 16.35
N LEU A 500 11.42 10.78 17.40
CA LEU A 500 12.67 11.45 17.78
C LEU A 500 13.68 10.51 18.46
N ALA A 501 13.20 9.45 19.14
CA ALA A 501 14.06 8.44 19.75
C ALA A 501 14.79 7.58 18.70
N GLY A 502 14.13 7.26 17.58
CA GLY A 502 14.74 6.54 16.45
C GLY A 502 15.84 7.35 15.72
N LEU A 503 15.68 8.67 15.62
CA LEU A 503 16.68 9.57 15.04
C LEU A 503 17.92 9.76 15.94
N HIS A 504 17.73 9.70 17.26
CA HIS A 504 18.84 9.74 18.21
C HIS A 504 19.70 8.46 18.14
N ASN A 505 19.06 7.30 17.92
CA ASN A 505 19.74 6.02 17.71
C ASN A 505 20.51 5.94 16.37
N TYR A 506 20.05 6.67 15.33
CA TYR A 506 20.75 6.77 14.04
C TYR A 506 22.11 7.49 14.15
N GLN A 507 22.19 8.56 14.95
CA GLN A 507 23.47 9.23 15.22
C GLN A 507 24.44 8.36 16.03
N GLN A 508 23.93 7.40 16.82
CA GLN A 508 24.74 6.45 17.58
C GLN A 508 25.29 5.31 16.70
N LEU A 509 24.50 4.77 15.76
CA LEU A 509 24.98 3.81 14.76
C LEU A 509 26.10 4.38 13.88
N HIS A 510 26.01 5.66 13.50
CA HIS A 510 27.07 6.35 12.76
C HIS A 510 28.37 6.55 13.59
N ARG A 511 28.26 6.61 14.92
CA ARG A 511 29.43 6.63 15.83
C ARG A 511 30.08 5.26 15.95
N ILE A 512 29.30 4.18 15.94
CA ILE A 512 29.79 2.79 15.91
C ILE A 512 30.54 2.52 14.59
N GLU A 513 30.02 2.97 13.46
CA GLU A 513 30.67 2.83 12.15
C GLU A 513 32.00 3.62 12.07
N ASN A 514 32.04 4.81 12.67
CA ASN A 514 33.28 5.60 12.79
C ASN A 514 34.29 4.96 13.76
N ALA A 515 33.83 4.32 14.83
CA ALA A 515 34.68 3.56 15.75
C ALA A 515 35.27 2.30 15.09
N ALA A 516 34.49 1.60 14.26
CA ALA A 516 34.99 0.48 13.45
C ALA A 516 36.05 0.91 12.42
N LYS A 517 35.86 2.08 11.78
CA LYS A 517 36.86 2.69 10.89
C LYS A 517 38.14 3.07 11.65
N LEU A 518 38.01 3.63 12.86
CA LEU A 518 39.12 3.94 13.74
C LEU A 518 39.86 2.68 14.21
N PHE A 519 39.15 1.62 14.57
CA PHE A 519 39.73 0.32 14.91
C PHE A 519 40.50 -0.29 13.74
N SER A 520 39.96 -0.24 12.52
CA SER A 520 40.67 -0.68 11.31
C SER A 520 41.97 0.12 11.09
N SER A 521 41.98 1.41 11.46
CA SER A 521 43.13 2.29 11.33
C SER A 521 44.17 2.06 12.42
N ALA A 522 43.73 1.74 13.64
CA ALA A 522 44.58 1.38 14.77
C ALA A 522 45.23 0.01 14.55
N LEU A 523 44.48 -0.99 14.07
CA LEU A 523 44.98 -2.30 13.68
C LEU A 523 46.04 -2.18 12.56
N LYS A 524 45.80 -1.34 11.55
CA LYS A 524 46.79 -1.00 10.50
C LYS A 524 48.05 -0.31 11.05
N ARG A 525 47.95 0.45 12.14
CA ARG A 525 49.12 1.07 12.80
C ARG A 525 49.90 0.08 13.66
N THR A 526 49.20 -0.80 14.39
CA THR A 526 49.81 -1.85 15.21
C THR A 526 50.54 -2.90 14.35
N LEU A 527 49.95 -3.25 13.20
CA LEU A 527 50.59 -4.11 12.19
C LEU A 527 51.81 -3.45 11.54
N ARG A 528 51.85 -2.10 11.43
CA ARG A 528 53.03 -1.36 10.95
C ARG A 528 54.13 -1.21 12.01
N SER A 529 53.78 -1.18 13.30
CA SER A 529 54.78 -1.09 14.38
C SER A 529 55.38 -2.45 14.78
N GLY A 530 54.78 -3.57 14.36
CA GLY A 530 55.24 -4.92 14.65
C GLY A 530 56.19 -5.56 13.62
N VAL A 531 56.44 -4.90 12.48
CA VAL A 531 57.25 -5.46 11.39
C VAL A 531 58.49 -4.59 11.16
N SER A 532 59.48 -4.72 12.05
CA SER A 532 60.87 -4.38 11.70
C SER A 532 61.56 -5.63 11.15
N GLY A 533 61.31 -5.93 9.88
CA GLY A 533 62.05 -6.95 9.15
C GLY A 533 61.27 -7.53 7.98
N ILE A 534 61.86 -7.43 6.79
CA ILE A 534 61.46 -7.99 5.49
C ILE A 534 60.74 -6.98 4.59
N GLY A 535 61.49 -6.53 3.58
CA GLY A 535 61.14 -5.49 2.64
C GLY A 535 60.03 -5.87 1.67
N ILE A 536 59.25 -4.86 1.29
CA ILE A 536 58.24 -4.94 0.25
C ILE A 536 58.93 -4.61 -1.08
N ALA A 537 59.10 -5.61 -1.95
CA ALA A 537 59.22 -5.40 -3.39
C ALA A 537 58.87 -6.68 -4.18
N ALA A 538 57.88 -6.51 -5.07
CA ALA A 538 57.65 -7.24 -6.32
C ALA A 538 57.32 -8.75 -6.29
N ALA A 539 56.10 -9.09 -6.71
CA ALA A 539 55.86 -10.13 -7.72
C ALA A 539 54.44 -10.01 -8.28
N ALA A 540 54.31 -9.35 -9.42
CA ALA A 540 53.28 -9.65 -10.40
C ALA A 540 53.59 -11.00 -11.07
N SER A 541 52.55 -11.70 -11.53
CA SER A 541 52.57 -12.88 -12.39
C SER A 541 52.96 -14.21 -11.73
N LEU A 542 51.97 -15.10 -11.62
CA LEU A 542 51.98 -16.48 -12.15
C LEU A 542 50.87 -17.29 -11.47
N GLN A 543 49.86 -17.71 -12.22
CA GLN A 543 49.27 -19.04 -12.02
C GLN A 543 48.68 -19.56 -13.32
N GLN A 544 49.48 -20.40 -13.96
CA GLN A 544 49.11 -21.30 -15.04
C GLN A 544 48.18 -22.40 -14.51
N LYS A 545 47.21 -22.79 -15.35
CA LYS A 545 46.45 -24.05 -15.24
C LYS A 545 47.39 -25.27 -15.23
N PRO A 546 46.99 -26.36 -14.57
CA PRO A 546 47.30 -27.69 -15.05
C PRO A 546 46.05 -28.39 -15.58
N SER A 547 46.20 -29.00 -16.75
CA SER A 547 45.27 -29.92 -17.41
C SER A 547 45.66 -31.34 -17.04
N ILE A 548 44.70 -32.17 -16.63
CA ILE A 548 44.82 -33.64 -16.64
C ILE A 548 43.53 -34.20 -17.24
N LYS A 549 43.67 -35.06 -18.26
CA LYS A 549 42.59 -35.76 -18.98
C LYS A 549 42.57 -37.26 -18.61
N GLN A 550 41.38 -37.84 -18.80
CA GLN A 550 40.98 -39.27 -18.91
C GLN A 550 40.67 -40.01 -17.60
N ASN A 551 39.65 -40.87 -17.48
CA ASN A 551 38.45 -41.21 -18.27
C ASN A 551 37.55 -42.13 -17.41
N ASN A 552 36.25 -42.17 -17.74
CA ASN A 552 35.25 -43.22 -17.50
C ASN A 552 34.48 -43.33 -16.16
N SER A 553 33.21 -42.91 -16.26
CA SER A 553 31.96 -43.62 -15.92
C SER A 553 31.76 -44.16 -14.49
N ILE A 554 30.81 -43.56 -13.78
CA ILE A 554 29.59 -44.22 -13.27
C ILE A 554 28.54 -43.12 -13.02
N SER A 555 27.39 -43.29 -13.65
CA SER A 555 26.18 -42.49 -13.54
C SER A 555 25.43 -42.79 -12.24
N GLY A 556 24.94 -41.76 -11.55
CA GLY A 556 23.87 -41.91 -10.56
C GLY A 556 23.91 -40.94 -9.39
N ALA A 557 23.08 -39.90 -9.47
CA ALA A 557 22.50 -39.19 -8.33
C ALA A 557 23.44 -38.46 -7.34
N THR A 558 24.00 -37.31 -7.74
CA THR A 558 24.28 -36.21 -6.78
C THR A 558 24.46 -34.88 -7.51
N SER A 559 23.38 -34.10 -7.68
CA SER A 559 23.44 -32.71 -8.14
C SER A 559 22.14 -31.97 -7.78
N LEU A 560 21.92 -31.70 -6.49
CA LEU A 560 20.93 -30.73 -5.99
C LEU A 560 21.52 -29.91 -4.84
N LEU A 561 22.74 -29.41 -5.04
CA LEU A 561 23.27 -28.27 -4.29
C LEU A 561 23.55 -27.19 -5.33
N GLY A 562 22.53 -26.33 -5.49
CA GLY A 562 22.54 -25.23 -6.44
C GLY A 562 23.63 -24.23 -6.09
N ARG A 563 24.75 -24.35 -6.79
CA ARG A 563 25.62 -23.23 -7.15
C ARG A 563 24.72 -22.17 -7.79
N SER A 564 24.61 -20.98 -7.21
CA SER A 564 23.99 -19.83 -7.87
C SER A 564 24.86 -19.43 -9.07
N THR A 565 24.67 -20.11 -10.19
CA THR A 565 25.00 -19.53 -11.49
C THR A 565 24.09 -18.34 -11.67
N GLU A 566 24.63 -17.12 -11.51
CA GLU A 566 24.01 -15.88 -12.00
C GLU A 566 23.58 -16.14 -13.45
N ARG A 567 22.27 -16.27 -13.68
CA ARG A 567 21.73 -16.52 -15.01
C ARG A 567 21.83 -15.23 -15.81
N ARG A 568 22.60 -15.28 -16.88
CA ARG A 568 22.53 -14.33 -17.99
C ARG A 568 21.09 -14.25 -18.47
N MET A 569 20.50 -13.06 -18.50
CA MET A 569 19.15 -12.87 -19.03
C MET A 569 19.21 -12.33 -20.46
N HIS A 570 18.50 -13.02 -21.34
CA HIS A 570 18.22 -12.58 -22.69
C HIS A 570 16.71 -12.43 -22.84
N SER A 571 16.26 -11.29 -23.36
CA SER A 571 14.85 -10.94 -23.49
C SER A 571 14.56 -10.42 -24.90
N LYS A 572 13.43 -10.80 -25.50
CA LYS A 572 13.05 -10.27 -26.82
C LYS A 572 12.88 -8.75 -26.79
N VAL A 573 12.25 -8.24 -25.74
CA VAL A 573 12.05 -6.80 -25.54
C VAL A 573 12.28 -6.39 -24.10
N VAL A 574 13.05 -5.32 -23.92
CA VAL A 574 13.29 -4.68 -22.63
C VAL A 574 12.74 -3.26 -22.64
N ILE A 575 12.02 -2.89 -21.59
CA ILE A 575 11.47 -1.55 -21.37
C ILE A 575 12.26 -0.92 -20.22
N ILE A 576 12.83 0.26 -20.45
CA ILE A 576 13.61 0.98 -19.44
C ILE A 576 12.81 2.21 -19.00
N GLY A 577 12.30 2.16 -17.77
CA GLY A 577 11.43 3.18 -17.17
C GLY A 577 10.11 2.59 -16.65
N SER A 578 9.42 3.36 -15.81
CA SER A 578 8.17 2.93 -15.15
C SER A 578 7.05 3.98 -15.18
N GLY A 579 7.15 4.99 -16.05
CA GLY A 579 6.05 5.94 -16.24
C GLY A 579 4.85 5.32 -16.97
N PRO A 580 3.78 6.10 -17.20
CA PRO A 580 2.60 5.67 -17.98
C PRO A 580 2.96 5.05 -19.35
N ALA A 581 3.96 5.64 -20.02
CA ALA A 581 4.52 5.13 -21.28
C ALA A 581 4.95 3.66 -21.18
N ALA A 582 5.77 3.37 -20.17
CA ALA A 582 6.42 2.10 -19.99
C ALA A 582 5.42 1.01 -19.62
N HIS A 583 4.51 1.30 -18.69
CA HIS A 583 3.46 0.34 -18.33
C HIS A 583 2.47 0.11 -19.46
N THR A 584 2.18 1.13 -20.27
CA THR A 584 1.36 0.93 -21.48
C THR A 584 2.09 0.02 -22.48
N ALA A 585 3.38 0.27 -22.74
CA ALA A 585 4.21 -0.59 -23.59
C ALA A 585 4.20 -2.05 -23.10
N ALA A 586 4.41 -2.24 -21.80
CA ALA A 586 4.43 -3.54 -21.15
C ALA A 586 3.10 -4.28 -21.29
N VAL A 587 1.97 -3.61 -21.03
CA VAL A 587 0.64 -4.21 -21.15
C VAL A 587 0.39 -4.73 -22.57
N TYR A 588 0.72 -3.95 -23.59
CA TYR A 588 0.51 -4.36 -25.00
C TYR A 588 1.45 -5.51 -25.39
N LEU A 589 2.75 -5.39 -25.11
CA LEU A 589 3.73 -6.43 -25.43
C LEU A 589 3.47 -7.74 -24.68
N ALA A 590 3.03 -7.68 -23.43
CA ALA A 590 2.67 -8.85 -22.65
C ALA A 590 1.41 -9.52 -23.19
N ARG A 591 0.42 -8.74 -23.66
CA ARG A 591 -0.77 -9.27 -24.34
C ARG A 591 -0.46 -9.88 -25.71
N ALA A 592 0.59 -9.43 -26.38
CA ALA A 592 1.14 -10.04 -27.59
C ALA A 592 2.03 -11.26 -27.30
N GLU A 593 2.05 -11.76 -26.06
CA GLU A 593 2.82 -12.94 -25.62
C GLU A 593 4.35 -12.82 -25.77
N LEU A 594 4.88 -11.59 -25.90
CA LEU A 594 6.32 -11.32 -26.07
C LEU A 594 7.12 -11.34 -24.75
N LYS A 595 6.44 -11.53 -23.61
CA LYS A 595 7.03 -11.57 -22.25
C LYS A 595 8.01 -10.41 -21.99
N PRO A 596 7.54 -9.15 -22.03
CA PRO A 596 8.41 -7.99 -21.85
C PRO A 596 9.04 -7.97 -20.45
N VAL A 597 10.31 -7.57 -20.38
CA VAL A 597 10.99 -7.26 -19.12
C VAL A 597 11.02 -5.74 -18.94
N LEU A 598 10.47 -5.24 -17.85
CA LEU A 598 10.41 -3.81 -17.53
C LEU A 598 11.29 -3.50 -16.31
N TYR A 599 12.25 -2.58 -16.48
CA TYR A 599 13.07 -2.07 -15.39
C TYR A 599 12.45 -0.80 -14.83
N GLU A 600 11.92 -0.87 -13.61
CA GLU A 600 11.17 0.24 -13.02
C GLU A 600 12.03 1.28 -12.29
N GLY A 601 13.31 0.97 -12.05
CA GLY A 601 14.27 1.84 -11.37
C GLY A 601 14.17 1.79 -9.84
N PHE A 602 15.32 1.85 -9.17
CA PHE A 602 15.40 2.03 -7.72
C PHE A 602 15.68 3.50 -7.41
N LEU A 603 14.62 4.32 -7.33
CA LEU A 603 14.73 5.78 -7.27
C LEU A 603 15.50 6.40 -8.45
N ALA A 604 15.38 5.80 -9.64
CA ALA A 604 16.02 6.29 -10.85
C ALA A 604 15.60 7.75 -11.14
N ASN A 605 16.56 8.61 -11.49
CA ASN A 605 16.36 10.05 -11.66
C ASN A 605 15.79 10.79 -10.42
N GLY A 606 15.90 10.18 -9.22
CA GLY A 606 15.34 10.73 -7.98
C GLY A 606 13.83 10.58 -7.87
N ILE A 607 13.20 9.73 -8.69
CA ILE A 607 11.75 9.52 -8.74
C ILE A 607 11.45 8.04 -8.44
N ALA A 608 10.40 7.79 -7.65
CA ALA A 608 9.96 6.43 -7.34
C ALA A 608 9.46 5.68 -8.59
N ALA A 609 9.42 4.35 -8.50
CA ALA A 609 8.79 3.52 -9.53
C ALA A 609 7.35 3.99 -9.78
N GLY A 610 7.01 4.25 -11.04
CA GLY A 610 5.78 4.95 -11.44
C GLY A 610 6.04 6.30 -12.11
N GLY A 611 7.24 6.87 -11.97
CA GLY A 611 7.62 8.11 -12.64
C GLY A 611 6.96 9.36 -12.05
N GLN A 612 6.92 10.47 -12.80
CA GLN A 612 6.55 11.79 -12.28
C GLN A 612 5.17 11.82 -11.59
N LEU A 613 4.22 10.98 -12.01
CA LEU A 613 2.89 10.92 -11.40
C LEU A 613 2.90 10.45 -9.94
N THR A 614 3.95 9.78 -9.47
CA THR A 614 4.06 9.43 -8.04
C THR A 614 4.26 10.64 -7.15
N THR A 615 4.57 11.80 -7.74
CA THR A 615 4.81 13.07 -7.03
C THR A 615 3.61 14.01 -7.06
N THR A 616 2.53 13.65 -7.77
CA THR A 616 1.28 14.43 -7.78
C THR A 616 0.20 13.75 -6.94
N THR A 617 -0.65 14.56 -6.30
CA THR A 617 -1.70 14.08 -5.40
C THR A 617 -2.99 13.73 -6.13
N ASP A 618 -3.34 14.43 -7.21
CA ASP A 618 -4.61 14.25 -7.92
C ASP A 618 -4.45 14.43 -9.44
N VAL A 619 -5.06 13.53 -10.21
CA VAL A 619 -4.99 13.47 -11.67
C VAL A 619 -6.40 13.51 -12.25
N GLU A 620 -6.84 14.71 -12.62
CA GLU A 620 -8.19 14.95 -13.17
C GLU A 620 -8.26 14.83 -14.70
N ASN A 621 -7.10 14.77 -15.38
CA ASN A 621 -7.01 14.82 -16.84
C ASN A 621 -6.62 13.49 -17.49
N TYR A 622 -6.68 12.38 -16.73
CA TYR A 622 -6.50 11.04 -17.28
C TYR A 622 -7.87 10.40 -17.56
N PRO A 623 -8.22 10.15 -18.84
CA PRO A 623 -9.54 9.62 -19.19
C PRO A 623 -9.77 8.23 -18.59
N GLY A 624 -10.98 8.01 -18.08
CA GLY A 624 -11.37 6.79 -17.34
C GLY A 624 -11.63 7.04 -15.85
N PHE A 625 -11.21 8.19 -15.33
CA PHE A 625 -11.38 8.58 -13.92
C PHE A 625 -12.13 9.93 -13.82
N PRO A 626 -13.48 9.92 -13.91
CA PRO A 626 -14.28 11.15 -13.97
C PRO A 626 -14.23 11.97 -12.67
N ASP A 627 -13.94 11.32 -11.54
CA ASP A 627 -13.83 11.95 -10.23
C ASP A 627 -12.37 12.28 -9.84
N GLY A 628 -11.43 12.17 -10.78
CA GLY A 628 -10.00 12.21 -10.49
C GLY A 628 -9.47 10.88 -9.93
N ILE A 629 -8.15 10.76 -9.85
CA ILE A 629 -7.46 9.62 -9.23
C ILE A 629 -6.11 10.09 -8.68
N GLY A 630 -5.68 9.53 -7.55
CA GLY A 630 -4.36 9.84 -7.02
C GLY A 630 -3.26 9.43 -7.99
N GLY A 631 -2.22 10.26 -8.17
CA GLY A 631 -1.16 9.97 -9.14
C GLY A 631 -0.42 8.65 -8.86
N ALA A 632 -0.14 8.36 -7.58
CA ALA A 632 0.43 7.08 -7.16
C ALA A 632 -0.54 5.89 -7.35
N GLU A 633 -1.85 6.12 -7.15
CA GLU A 633 -2.89 5.09 -7.32
C GLU A 633 -3.04 4.71 -8.79
N LEU A 634 -3.04 5.69 -9.69
CA LEU A 634 -3.05 5.47 -11.14
C LEU A 634 -1.84 4.63 -11.58
N MET A 635 -0.64 4.96 -11.08
CA MET A 635 0.56 4.20 -11.44
C MET A 635 0.57 2.78 -10.87
N ASP A 636 0.08 2.58 -9.64
CA ASP A 636 -0.09 1.25 -9.06
C ASP A 636 -1.08 0.40 -9.86
N ALA A 637 -2.20 1.00 -10.31
CA ALA A 637 -3.16 0.33 -11.19
C ALA A 637 -2.52 -0.09 -12.53
N MET A 638 -1.73 0.79 -13.16
CA MET A 638 -0.99 0.49 -14.38
C MET A 638 0.06 -0.62 -14.19
N ARG A 639 0.78 -0.60 -13.06
CA ARG A 639 1.76 -1.61 -12.69
C ARG A 639 1.10 -2.98 -12.51
N LYS A 640 0.01 -3.05 -11.73
CA LYS A 640 -0.81 -4.27 -11.55
C LYS A 640 -1.34 -4.81 -12.87
N GLN A 641 -1.76 -3.93 -13.79
CA GLN A 641 -2.19 -4.34 -15.12
C GLN A 641 -1.05 -4.95 -15.95
N SER A 642 0.15 -4.39 -15.87
CA SER A 642 1.35 -4.92 -16.54
C SER A 642 1.69 -6.32 -16.03
N GLU A 643 1.73 -6.51 -14.70
CA GLU A 643 1.99 -7.82 -14.07
C GLU A 643 0.91 -8.84 -14.40
N ARG A 644 -0.37 -8.42 -14.41
CA ARG A 644 -1.51 -9.30 -14.72
C ARG A 644 -1.38 -9.98 -16.08
N PHE A 645 -0.84 -9.29 -17.09
CA PHE A 645 -0.66 -9.84 -18.43
C PHE A 645 0.68 -10.56 -18.62
N GLY A 646 1.53 -10.65 -17.58
CA GLY A 646 2.76 -11.44 -17.60
C GLY A 646 4.03 -10.65 -17.91
N THR A 647 4.03 -9.33 -17.71
CA THR A 647 5.27 -8.53 -17.71
C THR A 647 6.15 -8.95 -16.53
N GLU A 648 7.44 -9.15 -16.77
CA GLU A 648 8.43 -9.32 -15.71
C GLU A 648 8.93 -7.93 -15.29
N ILE A 649 8.53 -7.47 -14.10
CA ILE A 649 8.93 -6.16 -13.58
C ILE A 649 10.10 -6.31 -12.61
N ILE A 650 11.20 -5.63 -12.90
CA ILE A 650 12.44 -5.67 -12.12
C ILE A 650 12.67 -4.30 -11.49
N THR A 651 12.70 -4.26 -10.15
CA THR A 651 12.96 -3.05 -9.35
C THR A 651 14.46 -2.73 -9.28
N GLU A 652 15.09 -2.52 -10.44
CA GLU A 652 16.50 -2.15 -10.56
C GLU A 652 16.66 -1.02 -11.58
N THR A 653 17.70 -0.21 -11.41
CA THR A 653 18.07 0.85 -12.36
C THR A 653 18.99 0.27 -13.42
N VAL A 654 18.71 0.54 -14.70
CA VAL A 654 19.67 0.24 -15.78
C VAL A 654 20.69 1.37 -15.83
N ALA A 655 21.96 1.06 -15.53
CA ALA A 655 23.03 2.04 -15.44
C ALA A 655 23.76 2.27 -16.77
N LYS A 656 23.78 1.27 -17.66
CA LYS A 656 24.51 1.33 -18.92
C LYS A 656 23.81 0.54 -20.02
N VAL A 657 23.83 1.07 -21.26
CA VAL A 657 23.46 0.34 -22.48
C VAL A 657 24.55 0.46 -23.53
N ASP A 658 24.68 -0.55 -24.37
CA ASP A 658 25.48 -0.55 -25.59
C ASP A 658 24.58 -0.94 -26.77
N LEU A 659 24.31 0.06 -27.62
CA LEU A 659 23.42 -0.04 -28.77
C LEU A 659 24.17 -0.29 -30.10
N SER A 660 25.48 -0.58 -30.04
CA SER A 660 26.32 -0.69 -31.24
C SER A 660 26.02 -1.93 -32.09
N LYS A 661 25.55 -3.03 -31.48
CA LYS A 661 25.23 -4.30 -32.15
C LYS A 661 24.06 -4.99 -31.46
N ARG A 662 23.28 -5.72 -32.25
CA ARG A 662 22.18 -6.57 -31.77
C ARG A 662 22.67 -8.02 -31.50
N PRO A 663 22.11 -8.74 -30.51
CA PRO A 663 21.20 -8.22 -29.49
C PRO A 663 21.90 -7.17 -28.61
N PHE A 664 21.18 -6.10 -28.30
CA PHE A 664 21.70 -4.97 -27.54
C PHE A 664 22.10 -5.40 -26.14
N LYS A 665 23.11 -4.75 -25.57
CA LYS A 665 23.63 -5.09 -24.25
C LYS A 665 23.26 -4.04 -23.23
N TYR A 666 22.93 -4.46 -22.02
CA TYR A 666 22.66 -3.53 -20.92
C TYR A 666 23.10 -4.11 -19.57
N TRP A 667 23.34 -3.21 -18.62
CA TRP A 667 23.81 -3.52 -17.27
C TRP A 667 22.99 -2.80 -16.23
N ASN A 668 22.74 -3.49 -15.13
CA ASN A 668 22.06 -2.95 -13.97
C ASN A 668 23.07 -2.17 -13.11
N GLU A 669 22.58 -1.21 -12.34
CA GLU A 669 23.35 -0.41 -11.40
C GLU A 669 24.10 -1.31 -10.40
N TYR A 670 25.38 -1.00 -10.15
CA TYR A 670 26.30 -1.79 -9.33
C TYR A 670 26.72 -3.15 -9.93
N ALA A 671 26.38 -3.43 -11.18
CA ALA A 671 26.76 -4.64 -11.91
C ALA A 671 27.41 -4.35 -13.28
N GLU A 672 27.94 -3.14 -13.50
CA GLU A 672 28.51 -2.71 -14.79
C GLU A 672 29.76 -3.49 -15.23
N ASP A 673 30.51 -4.05 -14.27
CA ASP A 673 31.72 -4.85 -14.53
C ASP A 673 31.41 -6.35 -14.81
N LYS A 674 30.14 -6.75 -14.73
CA LYS A 674 29.71 -8.14 -14.98
C LYS A 674 29.38 -8.36 -16.47
N ASP A 675 29.12 -9.62 -16.83
CA ASP A 675 28.60 -9.97 -18.15
C ASP A 675 27.26 -9.24 -18.41
N PRO A 676 27.05 -8.63 -19.60
CA PRO A 676 25.82 -7.91 -19.92
C PRO A 676 24.60 -8.82 -20.01
N ASN A 677 23.44 -8.27 -19.65
CA ASN A 677 22.15 -8.77 -20.12
C ASN A 677 21.95 -8.36 -21.58
N THR A 678 21.09 -9.08 -22.31
CA THR A 678 20.88 -8.82 -23.75
C THR A 678 19.41 -8.68 -24.13
N ALA A 679 19.14 -7.83 -25.12
CA ALA A 679 17.79 -7.60 -25.63
C ALA A 679 17.73 -7.44 -27.16
N ASP A 680 16.77 -8.06 -27.85
CA ASP A 680 16.62 -7.90 -29.30
C ASP A 680 16.08 -6.52 -29.69
N ALA A 681 15.22 -5.96 -28.84
CA ALA A 681 14.66 -4.62 -28.91
C ALA A 681 14.65 -3.92 -27.54
N ILE A 682 14.82 -2.59 -27.54
CA ILE A 682 14.78 -1.76 -26.32
C ILE A 682 13.78 -0.62 -26.51
N ILE A 683 12.88 -0.43 -25.53
CA ILE A 683 12.00 0.74 -25.43
C ILE A 683 12.52 1.66 -24.32
N ILE A 684 12.94 2.85 -24.69
CA ILE A 684 13.40 3.90 -23.77
C ILE A 684 12.20 4.74 -23.34
N ALA A 685 11.78 4.56 -22.10
CA ALA A 685 10.65 5.24 -21.48
C ALA A 685 11.06 5.89 -20.14
N THR A 686 12.30 6.41 -20.09
CA THR A 686 12.95 6.93 -18.88
C THR A 686 12.39 8.26 -18.38
N GLY A 687 11.52 8.90 -19.16
CA GLY A 687 10.82 10.13 -18.79
C GLY A 687 11.71 11.38 -18.79
N ALA A 688 11.35 12.34 -17.94
CA ALA A 688 12.05 13.59 -17.74
C ALA A 688 11.97 14.02 -16.27
N SER A 689 12.82 14.95 -15.87
CA SER A 689 12.78 15.59 -14.56
C SER A 689 12.57 17.09 -14.74
N ALA A 690 11.71 17.70 -13.92
CA ALA A 690 11.55 19.14 -13.91
C ALA A 690 12.84 19.83 -13.45
N ARG A 691 13.25 20.90 -14.14
CA ARG A 691 14.43 21.68 -13.76
C ARG A 691 14.17 22.44 -12.47
N ARG A 692 14.96 22.12 -11.45
CA ARG A 692 15.01 22.82 -10.16
C ARG A 692 16.07 23.91 -10.16
N LEU A 693 15.91 24.93 -9.32
CA LEU A 693 16.86 26.06 -9.25
C LEU A 693 17.83 25.98 -8.07
N GLY A 694 17.59 25.07 -7.12
CA GLY A 694 18.44 24.90 -5.94
C GLY A 694 18.36 26.08 -4.98
N LEU A 695 17.19 26.70 -4.85
CA LEU A 695 16.97 27.83 -3.95
C LEU A 695 17.06 27.39 -2.49
N THR A 696 17.51 28.28 -1.60
CA THR A 696 17.50 27.99 -0.16
C THR A 696 16.07 27.79 0.32
N GLY A 697 15.78 26.66 0.98
CA GLY A 697 14.43 26.26 1.39
C GLY A 697 13.65 25.44 0.36
N GLU A 698 14.16 25.25 -0.87
CA GLU A 698 13.47 24.52 -1.95
C GLU A 698 13.12 23.08 -1.56
N GLU A 699 14.05 22.33 -0.94
CA GLU A 699 13.79 20.94 -0.53
C GLU A 699 12.72 20.81 0.56
N THR A 700 12.59 21.82 1.44
CA THR A 700 11.59 21.80 2.52
C THR A 700 10.18 22.05 2.00
N TYR A 701 10.04 22.97 1.03
CA TYR A 701 8.74 23.41 0.52
C TYR A 701 8.38 22.80 -0.84
N TRP A 702 9.22 21.91 -1.38
CA TRP A 702 8.91 21.12 -2.57
C TRP A 702 7.63 20.29 -2.32
N GLN A 703 6.64 20.43 -3.21
CA GLN A 703 5.27 19.88 -3.05
C GLN A 703 4.46 20.43 -1.85
N ASN A 704 5.04 21.33 -1.05
CA ASN A 704 4.39 22.03 0.07
C ASN A 704 4.31 23.55 -0.19
N GLY A 705 3.96 23.90 -1.42
CA GLY A 705 3.90 25.28 -1.92
C GLY A 705 4.77 25.52 -3.14
N ILE A 706 5.75 24.67 -3.43
CA ILE A 706 6.54 24.72 -4.67
C ILE A 706 6.09 23.58 -5.61
N SER A 707 5.82 23.93 -6.86
CA SER A 707 5.46 23.00 -7.94
C SER A 707 6.26 23.31 -9.21
N ALA A 708 6.38 22.32 -10.09
CA ALA A 708 6.90 22.49 -11.44
C ALA A 708 5.86 22.23 -12.54
N CYS A 709 4.58 22.08 -12.17
CA CYS A 709 3.47 21.95 -13.11
C CYS A 709 2.29 22.81 -12.65
N ALA A 710 2.21 24.05 -13.14
CA ALA A 710 1.10 24.93 -12.80
C ALA A 710 -0.27 24.42 -13.24
N VAL A 711 -0.33 23.67 -14.35
CA VAL A 711 -1.59 23.10 -14.87
C VAL A 711 -2.09 21.96 -13.99
N CYS A 712 -1.17 21.17 -13.43
CA CYS A 712 -1.49 20.05 -12.55
C CYS A 712 -1.97 20.57 -11.19
N ASP A 713 -1.18 21.44 -10.56
CA ASP A 713 -1.38 21.76 -9.14
C ASP A 713 -2.12 23.08 -8.92
N GLY A 714 -2.31 23.90 -9.95
CA GLY A 714 -2.86 25.25 -9.82
C GLY A 714 -4.26 25.33 -9.22
N ALA A 715 -5.05 24.26 -9.33
CA ALA A 715 -6.41 24.18 -8.78
C ALA A 715 -6.48 23.70 -7.32
N VAL A 716 -5.37 23.18 -6.77
CA VAL A 716 -5.32 22.62 -5.42
C VAL A 716 -5.71 23.68 -4.38
N PRO A 717 -6.50 23.34 -3.33
CA PRO A 717 -7.06 24.32 -2.39
C PRO A 717 -6.05 25.27 -1.73
N ILE A 718 -4.79 24.85 -1.57
CA ILE A 718 -3.72 25.66 -0.98
C ILE A 718 -3.41 26.94 -1.78
N PHE A 719 -3.61 26.95 -3.09
CA PHE A 719 -3.30 28.08 -3.97
C PHE A 719 -4.51 29.00 -4.24
N ARG A 720 -5.70 28.59 -3.80
CA ARG A 720 -6.95 29.29 -4.11
C ARG A 720 -7.04 30.63 -3.38
N ASN A 721 -7.25 31.71 -4.14
CA ASN A 721 -7.26 33.10 -3.66
C ASN A 721 -5.98 33.51 -2.91
N LYS A 722 -4.83 32.92 -3.25
CA LYS A 722 -3.51 33.26 -2.67
C LYS A 722 -2.58 33.90 -3.69
N PRO A 723 -1.58 34.72 -3.25
CA PRO A 723 -0.55 35.23 -4.14
C PRO A 723 0.38 34.10 -4.58
N LEU A 724 0.62 34.01 -5.90
CA LEU A 724 1.41 32.96 -6.53
C LEU A 724 2.58 33.58 -7.31
N ILE A 725 3.67 32.83 -7.44
CA ILE A 725 4.84 33.23 -8.21
C ILE A 725 5.12 32.20 -9.30
N VAL A 726 5.46 32.66 -10.49
CA VAL A 726 5.98 31.84 -11.59
C VAL A 726 7.41 32.28 -11.87
N ILE A 727 8.36 31.35 -11.88
CA ILE A 727 9.72 31.64 -12.35
C ILE A 727 9.88 31.11 -13.77
N GLY A 728 10.12 32.02 -14.71
CA GLY A 728 10.31 31.69 -16.12
C GLY A 728 10.10 32.90 -17.03
N GLY A 729 10.57 32.80 -18.28
CA GLY A 729 10.49 33.92 -19.23
C GLY A 729 10.11 33.53 -20.66
N GLY A 730 9.77 32.26 -20.91
CA GLY A 730 9.31 31.77 -22.22
C GLY A 730 7.79 31.72 -22.34
N ASP A 731 7.27 31.15 -23.43
CA ASP A 731 5.83 30.98 -23.63
C ASP A 731 5.20 30.12 -22.52
N SER A 732 5.86 29.04 -22.06
CA SER A 732 5.35 28.22 -20.93
C SER A 732 5.10 29.04 -19.67
N ALA A 733 6.03 29.93 -19.31
CA ALA A 733 5.85 30.80 -18.14
C ALA A 733 4.67 31.77 -18.32
N ALA A 734 4.46 32.28 -19.54
CA ALA A 734 3.33 33.16 -19.83
C ALA A 734 2.00 32.39 -19.80
N GLU A 735 1.94 31.18 -20.35
CA GLU A 735 0.76 30.32 -20.37
C GLU A 735 0.37 29.87 -18.95
N GLU A 736 1.34 29.38 -18.18
CA GLU A 736 1.14 28.92 -16.81
C GLU A 736 0.75 30.07 -15.88
N ALA A 737 1.39 31.23 -15.99
CA ALA A 737 1.00 32.40 -15.22
C ALA A 737 -0.44 32.83 -15.53
N MET A 738 -0.83 32.84 -16.81
CA MET A 738 -2.19 33.15 -17.23
C MET A 738 -3.20 32.11 -16.71
N PHE A 739 -2.85 30.83 -16.74
CA PHE A 739 -3.68 29.75 -16.18
C PHE A 739 -3.92 29.94 -14.68
N LEU A 740 -2.86 30.21 -13.91
CA LEU A 740 -2.93 30.40 -12.47
C LEU A 740 -3.78 31.60 -12.04
N THR A 741 -3.98 32.60 -12.90
CA THR A 741 -4.88 33.74 -12.59
C THR A 741 -6.34 33.35 -12.32
N LYS A 742 -6.76 32.15 -12.77
CA LYS A 742 -8.07 31.57 -12.49
C LYS A 742 -8.25 31.19 -11.02
N TYR A 743 -7.16 30.84 -10.34
CA TYR A 743 -7.18 30.29 -8.97
C TYR A 743 -6.54 31.25 -7.96
N GLY A 744 -5.38 31.83 -8.29
CA GLY A 744 -4.66 32.76 -7.44
C GLY A 744 -5.34 34.14 -7.32
N SER A 745 -5.07 34.82 -6.20
CA SER A 745 -5.49 36.23 -6.03
C SER A 745 -4.70 37.14 -6.96
N HIS A 746 -3.39 36.92 -7.06
CA HIS A 746 -2.45 37.65 -7.92
C HIS A 746 -1.28 36.73 -8.31
N VAL A 747 -0.73 36.89 -9.52
CA VAL A 747 0.39 36.08 -10.03
C VAL A 747 1.59 36.99 -10.37
N THR A 748 2.73 36.75 -9.75
CA THR A 748 3.98 37.47 -10.06
C THR A 748 4.89 36.61 -10.92
N VAL A 749 5.33 37.10 -12.07
CA VAL A 749 6.23 36.38 -12.97
C VAL A 749 7.64 36.95 -12.82
N LEU A 750 8.58 36.12 -12.37
CA LEU A 750 9.99 36.51 -12.22
C LEU A 750 10.76 36.14 -13.49
N VAL A 751 11.26 37.18 -14.17
CA VAL A 751 12.02 37.06 -15.40
C VAL A 751 13.46 37.47 -15.12
N ARG A 752 14.40 36.54 -15.26
CA ARG A 752 15.83 36.79 -14.99
C ARG A 752 16.49 37.83 -15.91
N ARG A 753 15.87 38.15 -17.05
CA ARG A 753 16.35 39.14 -18.04
C ARG A 753 15.41 40.36 -18.06
N ASP A 754 15.79 41.38 -18.82
CA ASP A 754 14.97 42.56 -19.10
C ASP A 754 13.95 42.36 -20.23
N VAL A 755 13.90 41.15 -20.80
CA VAL A 755 13.02 40.80 -21.92
C VAL A 755 12.40 39.42 -21.72
N LEU A 756 11.14 39.25 -22.16
CA LEU A 756 10.47 37.96 -22.27
C LEU A 756 10.89 37.26 -23.58
N ARG A 757 11.29 35.99 -23.48
CA ARG A 757 11.50 35.09 -24.65
C ARG A 757 10.16 34.67 -25.28
N ALA A 758 9.06 34.75 -24.54
CA ALA A 758 7.73 34.43 -25.03
C ALA A 758 7.40 35.17 -26.35
N SER A 759 6.55 34.55 -27.18
CA SER A 759 6.03 35.16 -28.38
C SER A 759 5.43 36.54 -28.10
N LYS A 760 5.58 37.48 -29.05
CA LYS A 760 5.14 38.88 -28.88
C LYS A 760 3.67 38.99 -28.45
N THR A 761 2.83 38.11 -28.99
CA THR A 761 1.40 38.04 -28.66
C THR A 761 1.19 37.61 -27.21
N MET A 762 1.87 36.57 -26.75
CA MET A 762 1.76 36.09 -25.37
C MET A 762 2.33 37.08 -24.37
N ALA A 763 3.50 37.67 -24.65
CA ALA A 763 4.08 38.71 -23.80
C ALA A 763 3.13 39.91 -23.64
N LYS A 764 2.49 40.37 -24.73
CA LYS A 764 1.50 41.45 -24.67
C LYS A 764 0.28 41.08 -23.83
N ARG A 765 -0.23 39.85 -23.96
CA ARG A 765 -1.36 39.36 -23.16
C ARG A 765 -1.02 39.28 -21.68
N LEU A 766 0.17 38.74 -21.36
CA LEU A 766 0.66 38.62 -19.99
C LEU A 766 0.78 40.00 -19.31
N LEU A 767 1.40 40.96 -19.99
CA LEU A 767 1.58 42.33 -19.48
C LEU A 767 0.27 43.13 -19.38
N ALA A 768 -0.76 42.78 -20.15
CA ALA A 768 -2.06 43.45 -20.11
C ALA A 768 -2.99 42.92 -19.00
N ASN A 769 -2.65 41.79 -18.37
CA ASN A 769 -3.50 41.18 -17.35
C ASN A 769 -3.33 41.86 -15.99
N LYS A 770 -4.43 42.37 -15.42
CA LYS A 770 -4.44 43.10 -14.14
C LYS A 770 -4.08 42.23 -12.92
N LYS A 771 -4.27 40.91 -13.01
CA LYS A 771 -3.88 39.93 -11.98
C LYS A 771 -2.43 39.48 -12.08
N VAL A 772 -1.67 40.00 -13.05
CA VAL A 772 -0.29 39.59 -13.30
C VAL A 772 0.66 40.77 -13.13
N THR A 773 1.74 40.57 -12.39
CA THR A 773 2.87 41.49 -12.33
C THR A 773 4.11 40.80 -12.86
N VAL A 774 4.76 41.36 -13.89
CA VAL A 774 6.03 40.84 -14.40
C VAL A 774 7.19 41.62 -13.77
N LYS A 775 8.04 40.94 -13.01
CA LYS A 775 9.27 41.51 -12.46
C LYS A 775 10.46 41.09 -13.33
N PHE A 776 10.94 42.02 -14.14
CA PHE A 776 12.13 41.85 -14.99
C PHE A 776 13.42 41.94 -14.17
N ASN A 777 14.50 41.37 -14.71
CA ASN A 777 15.81 41.29 -14.06
C ASN A 777 15.73 40.76 -12.63
N THR A 778 14.80 39.84 -12.34
CA THR A 778 14.51 39.40 -10.99
C THR A 778 14.66 37.89 -10.89
N VAL A 779 15.31 37.42 -9.83
CA VAL A 779 15.50 36.00 -9.50
C VAL A 779 15.03 35.71 -8.08
N GLY A 780 14.55 34.50 -7.82
CA GLY A 780 14.34 34.03 -6.44
C GLY A 780 15.67 33.66 -5.79
N THR A 781 15.80 33.87 -4.49
CA THR A 781 17.00 33.53 -3.72
C THR A 781 16.71 32.56 -2.56
N GLU A 782 15.59 32.77 -1.86
CA GLU A 782 15.22 31.98 -0.67
C GLU A 782 13.70 31.81 -0.59
N ILE A 783 13.22 30.62 -0.24
CA ILE A 783 11.82 30.34 0.08
C ILE A 783 11.66 30.22 1.60
N LYS A 784 10.65 30.88 2.15
CA LYS A 784 10.29 30.84 3.57
C LYS A 784 8.87 30.31 3.73
N GLY A 785 8.64 29.60 4.85
CA GLY A 785 7.35 29.01 5.16
C GLY A 785 6.86 29.36 6.55
N ASN A 786 5.70 28.80 6.90
CA ASN A 786 5.09 28.92 8.22
C ASN A 786 5.41 27.69 9.10
N ASP A 787 4.98 27.74 10.37
CA ASP A 787 5.18 26.66 11.35
C ASP A 787 4.51 25.32 10.96
N LYS A 788 3.61 25.34 9.96
CA LYS A 788 2.92 24.16 9.42
C LYS A 788 3.67 23.52 8.24
N GLY A 789 4.86 24.02 7.90
CA GLY A 789 5.68 23.48 6.80
C GLY A 789 5.23 23.91 5.41
N LEU A 790 4.36 24.92 5.27
CA LEU A 790 3.89 25.43 3.97
C LEU A 790 4.61 26.73 3.59
N MET A 791 4.88 26.90 2.29
CA MET A 791 5.43 28.15 1.74
C MET A 791 4.52 29.36 2.09
N SER A 792 5.15 30.45 2.53
CA SER A 792 4.47 31.70 2.90
C SER A 792 5.07 32.93 2.23
N HIS A 793 6.39 32.94 1.99
CA HIS A 793 7.09 34.07 1.39
C HIS A 793 8.21 33.60 0.46
N MET A 794 8.58 34.44 -0.50
CA MET A 794 9.80 34.29 -1.28
C MET A 794 10.65 35.56 -1.18
N VAL A 795 11.95 35.38 -0.98
CA VAL A 795 12.94 36.43 -1.15
C VAL A 795 13.35 36.46 -2.61
N ILE A 796 13.26 37.64 -3.21
CA ILE A 796 13.62 37.90 -4.59
C ILE A 796 14.72 38.96 -4.64
N LYS A 797 15.54 38.89 -5.69
CA LYS A 797 16.63 39.83 -5.92
C LYS A 797 16.56 40.38 -7.34
N ASN A 798 16.61 41.70 -7.45
CA ASN A 798 16.83 42.33 -8.74
C ASN A 798 18.33 42.29 -9.09
N VAL A 799 18.69 41.60 -10.16
CA VAL A 799 20.11 41.40 -10.55
C VAL A 799 20.77 42.65 -11.12
N LYS A 800 20.00 43.67 -11.53
CA LYS A 800 20.54 44.95 -12.02
C LYS A 800 20.77 45.94 -10.88
N THR A 801 19.82 46.05 -9.93
CA THR A 801 19.93 47.02 -8.82
C THR A 801 20.60 46.43 -7.58
N GLY A 802 20.61 45.11 -7.44
CA GLY A 802 21.09 44.41 -6.25
C GLY A 802 20.10 44.41 -5.08
N GLU A 803 18.94 45.04 -5.23
CA GLU A 803 17.91 45.17 -4.19
C GLU A 803 17.23 43.82 -3.94
N GLU A 804 17.10 43.46 -2.66
CA GLU A 804 16.43 42.25 -2.19
C GLU A 804 15.11 42.62 -1.50
N GLU A 805 14.06 41.89 -1.85
CA GLU A 805 12.70 42.11 -1.37
C GLU A 805 12.11 40.77 -0.93
N THR A 806 11.45 40.75 0.24
CA THR A 806 10.67 39.59 0.68
C THR A 806 9.21 39.84 0.32
N MET A 807 8.62 38.95 -0.46
CA MET A 807 7.22 39.05 -0.91
C MET A 807 6.39 37.87 -0.41
N GLU A 808 5.14 38.15 -0.03
CA GLU A 808 4.17 37.10 0.34
C GLU A 808 3.80 36.29 -0.90
N ALA A 809 3.93 34.97 -0.79
CA ALA A 809 3.56 34.02 -1.83
C ALA A 809 3.33 32.65 -1.21
N ASN A 810 2.15 32.08 -1.44
CA ASN A 810 1.82 30.73 -0.96
C ASN A 810 2.09 29.65 -2.01
N GLY A 811 2.43 30.05 -3.24
CA GLY A 811 2.77 29.14 -4.32
C GLY A 811 3.92 29.65 -5.18
N LEU A 812 4.84 28.76 -5.51
CA LEU A 812 5.90 28.95 -6.50
C LEU A 812 5.79 27.88 -7.58
N PHE A 813 5.72 28.30 -8.84
CA PHE A 813 5.67 27.43 -10.00
C PHE A 813 6.89 27.63 -10.91
N TYR A 814 7.65 26.57 -11.14
CA TYR A 814 8.78 26.57 -12.05
C TYR A 814 8.35 26.33 -13.49
N ALA A 815 8.57 27.33 -14.35
CA ALA A 815 8.34 27.26 -15.79
C ALA A 815 9.66 27.43 -16.57
N VAL A 816 10.70 26.70 -16.14
CA VAL A 816 12.09 26.79 -16.67
C VAL A 816 12.48 25.62 -17.58
N GLY A 817 11.55 24.71 -17.85
CA GLY A 817 11.75 23.54 -18.72
C GLY A 817 11.98 22.25 -17.95
N HIS A 818 12.13 21.16 -18.69
CA HIS A 818 12.41 19.82 -18.16
C HIS A 818 13.72 19.32 -18.75
N ASP A 819 14.41 18.46 -18.03
CA ASP A 819 15.56 17.71 -18.50
C ASP A 819 15.12 16.29 -18.85
N PRO A 820 15.13 15.89 -20.12
CA PRO A 820 14.80 14.52 -20.51
C PRO A 820 15.88 13.56 -19.98
N ALA A 821 15.46 12.38 -19.53
CA ALA A 821 16.35 11.39 -18.90
C ALA A 821 17.13 10.57 -19.95
N THR A 822 17.94 11.25 -20.77
CA THR A 822 18.69 10.67 -21.89
C THR A 822 20.14 10.31 -21.57
N ALA A 823 20.56 10.47 -20.31
CA ALA A 823 21.94 10.19 -19.88
C ALA A 823 22.41 8.78 -20.27
N LEU A 824 21.51 7.79 -20.21
CA LEU A 824 21.78 6.39 -20.54
C LEU A 824 22.19 6.18 -22.01
N VAL A 825 21.65 6.99 -22.92
CA VAL A 825 21.82 6.84 -24.38
C VAL A 825 22.56 8.01 -25.03
N LYS A 826 23.15 8.87 -24.18
CA LYS A 826 23.86 10.06 -24.61
C LYS A 826 25.02 9.69 -25.54
N GLY A 827 25.01 10.27 -26.75
CA GLY A 827 26.03 10.01 -27.77
C GLY A 827 25.85 8.68 -28.53
N GLN A 828 24.80 7.90 -28.23
CA GLN A 828 24.43 6.69 -28.99
C GLN A 828 23.21 6.95 -29.88
N ILE A 829 22.20 7.66 -29.37
CA ILE A 829 20.97 8.03 -30.10
C ILE A 829 20.97 9.52 -30.40
N ASP A 830 20.39 9.90 -31.54
CA ASP A 830 20.22 11.30 -31.92
C ASP A 830 19.28 12.02 -30.94
N THR A 831 19.79 13.10 -30.34
CA THR A 831 18.99 14.00 -29.49
C THR A 831 18.93 15.40 -30.08
N ASP A 832 17.83 16.11 -29.84
CA ASP A 832 17.73 17.51 -30.24
C ASP A 832 18.63 18.44 -29.38
N GLU A 833 18.64 19.73 -29.70
CA GLU A 833 19.44 20.73 -28.97
C GLU A 833 19.11 20.83 -27.47
N GLU A 834 17.92 20.38 -27.06
CA GLU A 834 17.44 20.42 -25.68
C GLU A 834 17.62 19.06 -24.96
N GLY A 835 18.13 18.05 -25.68
CA GLY A 835 18.49 16.73 -25.16
C GLY A 835 17.40 15.66 -25.29
N TYR A 836 16.28 15.94 -25.96
CA TYR A 836 15.19 14.98 -26.17
C TYR A 836 15.54 14.00 -27.30
N ILE A 837 15.13 12.73 -27.16
CA ILE A 837 15.36 11.72 -28.20
C ILE A 837 14.58 12.09 -29.47
N VAL A 838 15.26 12.13 -30.61
CA VAL A 838 14.63 12.37 -31.91
C VAL A 838 13.98 11.10 -32.40
N THR A 839 12.67 11.14 -32.60
CA THR A 839 11.88 10.06 -33.21
C THR A 839 11.42 10.46 -34.62
N LYS A 840 11.19 9.48 -35.49
CA LYS A 840 10.53 9.72 -36.78
C LYS A 840 9.11 10.28 -36.48
N PRO A 841 8.74 11.46 -37.00
CA PRO A 841 7.50 12.12 -36.61
C PRO A 841 6.26 11.24 -36.75
N GLY A 842 5.48 11.13 -35.67
CA GLY A 842 4.28 10.29 -35.62
C GLY A 842 4.53 8.82 -35.29
N THR A 843 5.77 8.44 -34.98
CA THR A 843 6.18 7.08 -34.61
C THR A 843 7.09 7.11 -33.37
N SER A 844 7.46 5.93 -32.86
CA SER A 844 8.42 5.73 -31.76
C SER A 844 9.84 5.34 -32.21
N TYR A 845 10.06 5.15 -33.51
CA TYR A 845 11.37 4.81 -34.07
C TYR A 845 12.42 5.89 -33.81
N THR A 846 13.55 5.48 -33.23
CA THR A 846 14.76 6.31 -33.14
C THR A 846 15.62 6.19 -34.41
N ASN A 847 16.83 6.74 -34.39
CA ASN A 847 17.82 6.56 -35.46
C ASN A 847 18.45 5.14 -35.46
N ILE A 848 18.31 4.36 -34.38
CA ILE A 848 18.79 2.98 -34.29
C ILE A 848 17.61 2.02 -34.45
N GLU A 849 17.72 1.12 -35.43
CA GLU A 849 16.72 0.09 -35.69
C GLU A 849 16.63 -0.90 -34.51
N GLY A 850 15.40 -1.17 -34.04
CA GLY A 850 15.14 -1.97 -32.84
C GLY A 850 15.22 -1.21 -31.51
N VAL A 851 15.51 0.10 -31.55
CA VAL A 851 15.42 0.98 -30.39
C VAL A 851 14.30 2.00 -30.57
N PHE A 852 13.39 2.04 -29.62
CA PHE A 852 12.18 2.87 -29.62
C PHE A 852 12.21 3.84 -28.43
N ALA A 853 11.54 4.97 -28.54
CA ALA A 853 11.39 5.94 -27.44
C ALA A 853 9.92 6.31 -27.20
N ALA A 854 9.54 6.45 -25.93
CA ALA A 854 8.16 6.68 -25.52
C ALA A 854 8.06 7.65 -24.34
N GLY A 855 6.97 8.43 -24.30
CA GLY A 855 6.72 9.42 -23.24
C GLY A 855 7.65 10.64 -23.29
N ASP A 856 7.77 11.34 -22.17
CA ASP A 856 8.45 12.64 -22.07
C ASP A 856 9.91 12.65 -22.56
N VAL A 857 10.60 11.51 -22.59
CA VAL A 857 12.00 11.44 -23.06
C VAL A 857 12.14 11.83 -24.55
N GLN A 858 11.08 11.72 -25.33
CA GLN A 858 11.00 12.12 -26.75
C GLN A 858 9.91 13.18 -27.04
N ASP A 859 9.04 13.49 -26.07
CA ASP A 859 7.98 14.49 -26.22
C ASP A 859 8.20 15.70 -25.31
N LYS A 860 8.65 16.80 -25.90
CA LYS A 860 8.73 18.11 -25.23
C LYS A 860 7.47 18.96 -25.33
N ARG A 861 6.53 18.58 -26.20
CA ARG A 861 5.38 19.42 -26.59
C ARG A 861 4.15 19.16 -25.74
N TYR A 862 3.72 17.91 -25.59
CA TYR A 862 2.48 17.59 -24.88
C TYR A 862 2.72 17.29 -23.41
N ARG A 863 3.68 16.41 -23.10
CA ARG A 863 4.10 16.08 -21.71
C ARG A 863 2.92 15.72 -20.80
N GLN A 864 2.02 14.88 -21.32
CA GLN A 864 0.86 14.37 -20.57
C GLN A 864 0.98 12.86 -20.41
N ALA A 865 0.44 12.34 -19.30
CA ALA A 865 0.38 10.91 -19.05
C ALA A 865 -0.33 10.14 -20.19
N ILE A 866 -1.39 10.72 -20.77
CA ILE A 866 -2.18 10.09 -21.84
C ILE A 866 -1.48 10.05 -23.20
N THR A 867 -0.56 11.00 -23.50
CA THR A 867 0.11 11.09 -24.80
C THR A 867 1.33 10.17 -24.92
N SER A 868 1.65 9.43 -23.85
CA SER A 868 2.96 8.81 -23.66
C SER A 868 3.09 7.37 -24.17
N ALA A 869 2.11 6.80 -24.87
CA ALA A 869 2.09 5.38 -25.22
C ALA A 869 2.88 5.04 -26.51
N ALA A 870 3.78 4.05 -26.44
CA ALA A 870 4.34 3.36 -27.60
C ALA A 870 4.53 1.86 -27.31
N ALA A 871 3.99 0.99 -28.16
CA ALA A 871 4.09 -0.46 -27.98
C ALA A 871 4.04 -1.23 -29.31
N LEU A 872 3.11 -0.83 -30.18
CA LEU A 872 2.75 -1.58 -31.39
C LEU A 872 3.88 -1.67 -32.43
N GLU A 873 4.78 -0.69 -32.45
CA GLU A 873 5.91 -0.67 -33.40
C GLU A 873 7.03 -1.64 -33.01
N ALA A 874 7.25 -1.85 -31.71
CA ALA A 874 8.21 -2.84 -31.22
C ALA A 874 7.71 -4.27 -31.46
N GLU A 875 6.41 -4.51 -31.27
CA GLU A 875 5.76 -5.77 -31.63
C GLU A 875 5.91 -6.09 -33.12
N LYS A 876 5.55 -5.13 -33.99
CA LYS A 876 5.66 -5.30 -35.44
C LYS A 876 7.09 -5.58 -35.89
N PHE A 877 8.07 -4.87 -35.33
CA PHE A 877 9.48 -5.08 -35.62
C PHE A 877 9.96 -6.48 -35.24
N LEU A 878 9.56 -7.00 -34.07
CA LEU A 878 9.92 -8.35 -33.64
C LEU A 878 9.24 -9.42 -34.50
N ALA A 879 7.99 -9.21 -34.92
CA ALA A 879 7.31 -10.11 -35.85
C ALA A 879 8.00 -10.18 -37.22
N GLU A 880 8.43 -9.03 -37.78
CA GLU A 880 9.17 -8.98 -39.06
C GLU A 880 10.53 -9.70 -38.98
N LEU A 881 11.20 -9.67 -37.82
CA LEU A 881 12.45 -10.40 -37.59
C LEU A 881 12.23 -11.91 -37.51
N GLU A 882 11.20 -12.36 -36.80
CA GLU A 882 10.85 -13.78 -36.73
C GLU A 882 10.44 -14.33 -38.11
N ASP A 883 9.74 -13.55 -38.92
CA ASP A 883 9.39 -13.93 -40.29
C ASP A 883 10.62 -14.00 -41.21
N GLY A 884 11.57 -13.08 -41.06
CA GLY A 884 12.83 -13.06 -41.83
C GLY A 884 13.76 -14.23 -41.50
N GLU A 885 13.88 -14.62 -40.22
CA GLU A 885 14.62 -15.82 -39.80
C GLU A 885 13.94 -17.10 -40.32
N ASN A 886 12.61 -17.17 -40.26
CA ASN A 886 11.85 -18.29 -40.79
C ASN A 886 11.89 -18.40 -42.33
N GLU A 887 12.04 -17.31 -43.08
CA GLU A 887 12.24 -17.37 -44.54
C GLU A 887 13.65 -17.83 -44.91
N LEU A 888 14.68 -17.41 -44.17
CA LEU A 888 16.06 -17.90 -44.35
C LEU A 888 16.19 -19.39 -43.99
N ASP A 889 15.59 -19.82 -42.88
CA ASP A 889 15.55 -21.24 -42.48
C ASP A 889 14.75 -22.07 -43.51
N LYS A 890 13.68 -21.51 -44.09
CA LYS A 890 12.92 -22.16 -45.18
C LYS A 890 13.68 -22.16 -46.50
N GLU A 891 14.50 -21.16 -46.81
CA GLU A 891 15.35 -21.17 -48.01
C GLU A 891 16.48 -22.20 -47.87
N GLU A 892 17.06 -22.36 -46.67
CA GLU A 892 18.02 -23.44 -46.37
C GLU A 892 17.34 -24.83 -46.38
N GLU A 893 16.14 -25.00 -45.82
CA GLU A 893 15.39 -26.27 -45.89
C GLU A 893 14.86 -26.60 -47.29
N ASN A 894 14.45 -25.60 -48.08
CA ASN A 894 13.99 -25.79 -49.47
C ASN A 894 15.14 -26.03 -50.44
N ALA A 895 16.37 -25.60 -50.10
CA ALA A 895 17.57 -26.01 -50.83
C ALA A 895 17.90 -27.50 -50.62
N GLU A 896 17.49 -28.10 -49.50
CA GLU A 896 17.72 -29.51 -49.17
C GLU A 896 16.58 -30.47 -49.59
N LYS A 897 15.36 -29.98 -49.82
CA LYS A 897 14.21 -30.82 -50.23
C LYS A 897 13.54 -30.29 -51.48
N GLY A 898 13.78 -30.99 -52.60
CA GLY A 898 13.19 -30.67 -53.89
C GLY A 898 11.66 -30.68 -53.92
N SER A 899 11.10 -29.52 -54.25
CA SER A 899 9.82 -29.25 -54.92
C SER A 899 8.48 -29.63 -54.24
N ASN A 900 7.58 -28.64 -54.33
CA ASN A 900 6.11 -28.64 -54.18
C ASN A 900 5.51 -28.59 -52.77
N VAL A 901 5.17 -27.38 -52.32
CA VAL A 901 4.04 -27.16 -51.40
C VAL A 901 3.24 -25.92 -51.80
N VAL A 902 1.92 -26.10 -51.85
CA VAL A 902 0.87 -25.12 -52.17
C VAL A 902 0.58 -24.22 -50.96
N VAL A 903 0.48 -22.91 -51.16
CA VAL A 903 0.21 -21.90 -50.10
C VAL A 903 -1.30 -21.81 -49.81
N PRO A 904 -1.78 -21.84 -48.55
CA PRO A 904 -3.20 -21.67 -48.23
C PRO A 904 -3.67 -20.22 -48.29
N GLU A 905 -4.93 -20.08 -48.70
CA GLU A 905 -5.66 -18.88 -49.08
C GLU A 905 -6.20 -18.09 -47.86
N TYR A 906 -5.31 -17.49 -47.06
CA TYR A 906 -5.70 -16.47 -46.05
C TYR A 906 -5.02 -15.11 -46.25
N ARG A 907 -4.24 -14.95 -47.33
CA ARG A 907 -3.46 -13.74 -47.65
C ARG A 907 -4.22 -12.66 -48.46
N SER A 908 -5.55 -12.64 -48.45
CA SER A 908 -6.32 -11.68 -49.24
C SER A 908 -7.41 -10.96 -48.45
N ASN A 909 -7.08 -10.41 -47.27
CA ASN A 909 -7.95 -9.41 -46.65
C ASN A 909 -7.15 -8.20 -46.17
N PRO A 910 -7.21 -7.05 -46.87
CA PRO A 910 -6.46 -5.84 -46.52
C PRO A 910 -7.16 -4.99 -45.43
N LEU A 911 -8.08 -5.58 -44.66
CA LEU A 911 -8.85 -4.90 -43.61
C LEU A 911 -8.76 -5.58 -42.22
N LEU A 912 -7.73 -6.39 -42.01
CA LEU A 912 -7.27 -6.78 -40.67
C LEU A 912 -5.86 -6.24 -40.45
#